data_AF-A0A946XQJ1-F1
#
_entry.id   AF-A0A946XQJ1-F1
#
_cell.length_a   1.000
_cell.length_b   1.000
_cell.length_c   1.000
_cell.angle_alpha   90.00
_cell.angle_beta   90.00
_cell.angle_gamma   90.00
#
_symmetry.space_group_name_H-M   'P 1'
#
loop_
_entity.id
_entity.type
_entity.pdbx_description
1 polymer ?
#
loop_
_entity_poly.entity_id
_entity_poly.type
_entity_poly.pdbx_seq_one_letter_code
_entity_poly.pdbx_strand_id
1 'polypeptide(L)'
;MPFHRYMRLSFTLLLLPYSAVTIFADVTFDFHEVRGREASVSNLALLQAQVKGNTIEHLSADHDGFYSISFDPVQGATGIELSWDNEGHYKHWTIREIEAYRKFGTKVNIVTGSVDPGPARTSDHAFTNAFDGDYETFTYTTQSSTTGTPQRTLLELGPNTKGVDRIRINDVAGNGENGRMQKITVRITTDSDKDLKARKYVDVENLSVQIFGEDLMEGELLPMKGRSRAQGMKSYGSQWSGDTHLLWDGLTGDSMETTIMVDKTSEFNFQIQLTKARDYGQFDLYLDDKVIANKIDLYSQTVSLAEQINVSGLKIDKGQHKVSFKLVGNNIKATPYQKNRYLLGLDYIKIVDMRPPFKESKSSLTDQSLHQAKDQSVAVAVDRESQLPSQPKVSLNEAVPILASRCYGCHGEKGKVKGKVDLKAVTTREGFLKDIELTQKIVDALNFKEMPPEDEKQLSSKEHLILTSLFSGYLNDYIKESGALKSTVMRRMNRYEYNNSVRDLLQLKGDVYPLPEKVIRSSSYFNPSSGRFPKSIRLSNRALGKNQIEQHILTGVSPFAIDLQSEHGFNNRGDELSVSPIMVETFLKLGRSIVNAPEFDGYSNLTNSSLFELPAKKIDSKQLKLHLSGFLERAFRQPISEDVMNRYVGYLDAEYRKNKSFKKSMKKLITAVISSPRFFYINEAKNGNLKAQRLTAYELATRLSFFLWSSIPDEELLALARNGSLLDPAVYKGQVKRLLESPKSKSIAENFARQWLRLDQLITAVPDFDRFQIYYSRIGCEQWKFGLQTMIEPLLLFESIMVEDRSVMLLVDSNYSYRSDEMQSWYNDSVPFGKRQNRNRFSTNSQTFTRRSLPNRREGGVITSAATLTMTSEPLRTSPIRRGAWVATVIFNKPPPPPPDVIPEIEQDDAEIEKKGITLRQRLVAHQENESCVSCHKKIDPLGFALENFDAIGRWRDKYNSGLEIDSSGEIFGEGKFKDIIGLKDTLLKNPQWFMRSFIEHMLSYSLGRELDVNDKPSVDKILNKVIAEKGKFSTVVTEITTSYPFMNKTNQSE
;
A
#
# COMPACT_ATOMS: atom_id res chain seq x y z
N MET A 1 41.68 -24.87 -25.21
CA MET A 1 42.38 -25.98 -24.53
C MET A 1 42.38 -25.71 -23.02
N PRO A 2 42.39 -26.74 -22.14
CA PRO A 2 42.41 -26.58 -20.68
C PRO A 2 43.84 -26.70 -20.09
N PHE A 3 43.95 -26.94 -18.76
CA PHE A 3 45.15 -27.12 -17.91
C PHE A 3 45.81 -25.82 -17.34
N HIS A 4 46.27 -25.73 -16.06
CA HIS A 4 46.00 -26.51 -14.83
C HIS A 4 46.69 -25.95 -13.55
N ARG A 5 46.50 -26.65 -12.40
CA ARG A 5 47.34 -26.71 -11.16
C ARG A 5 47.34 -25.48 -10.21
N TYR A 6 47.59 -25.60 -8.89
CA TYR A 6 47.75 -26.76 -7.97
C TYR A 6 46.67 -26.67 -6.86
N MET A 7 46.12 -27.70 -6.19
CA MET A 7 46.47 -29.10 -5.83
C MET A 7 47.22 -29.29 -4.48
N ARG A 8 46.73 -30.31 -3.73
CA ARG A 8 47.25 -31.04 -2.54
C ARG A 8 46.64 -30.60 -1.19
N LEU A 9 46.29 -31.48 -0.24
CA LEU A 9 46.00 -32.94 -0.14
C LEU A 9 45.29 -33.16 1.26
N SER A 10 44.73 -34.28 1.77
CA SER A 10 44.78 -35.74 1.55
C SER A 10 43.45 -36.41 2.01
N PHE A 11 43.42 -37.75 2.11
CA PHE A 11 42.29 -38.55 2.66
C PHE A 11 42.84 -39.79 3.42
N THR A 12 42.24 -40.16 4.56
CA THR A 12 42.44 -41.47 5.23
C THR A 12 41.13 -41.88 5.91
N LEU A 13 40.83 -43.19 5.96
CA LEU A 13 39.58 -43.76 6.50
C LEU A 13 39.90 -44.91 7.47
N LEU A 14 39.19 -45.04 8.60
CA LEU A 14 39.20 -46.23 9.47
C LEU A 14 37.93 -46.28 10.36
N LEU A 15 37.76 -47.36 11.14
CA LEU A 15 36.46 -47.88 11.61
C LEU A 15 36.17 -47.76 13.13
N LEU A 16 34.91 -48.04 13.47
CA LEU A 16 34.20 -48.09 14.78
C LEU A 16 34.86 -49.02 15.86
N PRO A 17 34.41 -49.10 17.15
CA PRO A 17 33.18 -48.54 17.79
C PRO A 17 33.31 -47.91 19.22
N TYR A 18 32.17 -47.39 19.72
CA TYR A 18 31.75 -47.13 21.12
C TYR A 18 32.75 -47.21 22.31
N SER A 19 32.89 -46.10 23.06
CA SER A 19 32.54 -45.98 24.50
C SER A 19 32.62 -44.51 24.98
N ALA A 20 32.05 -44.19 26.14
CA ALA A 20 31.82 -42.80 26.58
C ALA A 20 32.83 -42.27 27.61
N VAL A 21 33.07 -40.95 27.59
CA VAL A 21 33.22 -40.05 28.76
C VAL A 21 32.87 -38.62 28.30
N THR A 22 32.24 -37.84 29.17
CA THR A 22 31.81 -36.44 28.93
C THR A 22 32.91 -35.45 29.30
N ILE A 23 33.08 -34.36 28.55
CA ILE A 23 33.38 -33.00 29.08
C ILE A 23 33.11 -31.92 28.01
N PHE A 24 32.81 -30.72 28.50
CA PHE A 24 32.32 -29.53 27.82
C PHE A 24 33.07 -29.09 26.56
N ALA A 25 32.30 -28.61 25.59
CA ALA A 25 32.69 -27.55 24.66
C ALA A 25 31.48 -26.61 24.49
N ASP A 26 31.62 -25.33 24.86
CA ASP A 26 30.57 -24.33 24.62
C ASP A 26 30.49 -24.04 23.12
N VAL A 27 29.30 -24.22 22.54
CA VAL A 27 29.05 -23.98 21.11
C VAL A 27 28.24 -22.70 20.95
N THR A 28 28.90 -21.65 20.48
CA THR A 28 28.24 -20.40 20.07
C THR A 28 27.51 -20.61 18.75
N PHE A 29 26.25 -21.08 18.83
CA PHE A 29 25.32 -21.10 17.69
C PHE A 29 24.49 -19.82 17.65
N ASP A 30 24.53 -19.14 16.51
CA ASP A 30 23.68 -18.00 16.17
C ASP A 30 22.37 -18.48 15.52
N PHE A 31 21.28 -18.48 16.28
CA PHE A 31 19.89 -18.82 15.89
C PHE A 31 18.93 -18.40 17.03
N HIS A 32 17.63 -18.12 16.83
CA HIS A 32 16.79 -18.12 15.62
C HIS A 32 15.65 -17.09 15.79
N GLU A 33 14.82 -16.94 14.75
CA GLU A 33 13.57 -16.17 14.77
C GLU A 33 12.61 -16.58 15.90
N VAL A 34 11.94 -15.59 16.51
CA VAL A 34 10.61 -15.80 17.11
C VAL A 34 9.56 -15.20 16.18
N ARG A 35 8.71 -16.10 15.67
CA ARG A 35 7.68 -15.89 14.66
C ARG A 35 6.66 -14.82 15.07
N GLY A 36 6.22 -14.01 14.11
CA GLY A 36 4.95 -13.31 14.26
C GLY A 36 3.77 -14.29 14.24
N ARG A 37 2.73 -14.02 15.05
CA ARG A 37 1.44 -14.72 14.94
C ARG A 37 0.57 -14.09 13.86
N GLU A 38 -0.40 -14.87 13.40
CA GLU A 38 -1.44 -14.42 12.48
C GLU A 38 -2.59 -13.77 13.27
N ALA A 39 -2.93 -12.53 12.92
CA ALA A 39 -4.27 -12.01 13.15
C ALA A 39 -5.20 -12.58 12.05
N SER A 40 -5.73 -13.78 12.27
CA SER A 40 -6.84 -14.29 11.47
C SER A 40 -8.09 -13.44 11.71
N VAL A 41 -8.85 -13.11 10.66
CA VAL A 41 -10.18 -12.48 10.84
C VAL A 41 -11.19 -13.54 11.22
N SER A 42 -11.03 -14.04 12.44
CA SER A 42 -12.06 -14.58 13.30
C SER A 42 -12.34 -13.52 14.36
N ASN A 43 -13.61 -13.25 14.68
CA ASN A 43 -13.98 -12.35 15.78
C ASN A 43 -13.75 -13.03 17.14
N LEU A 44 -12.49 -13.36 17.45
CA LEU A 44 -12.05 -14.12 18.62
C LEU A 44 -10.57 -13.79 18.88
N ALA A 45 -10.31 -12.81 19.74
CA ALA A 45 -8.95 -12.44 20.13
C ALA A 45 -8.78 -12.05 21.61
N LEU A 46 -9.84 -11.86 22.41
CA LEU A 46 -9.72 -11.41 23.80
C LEU A 46 -9.96 -12.52 24.82
N LEU A 47 -8.96 -13.41 24.95
CA LEU A 47 -8.75 -14.22 26.16
C LEU A 47 -7.34 -13.90 26.71
N GLN A 48 -7.12 -12.61 26.99
CA GLN A 48 -5.78 -12.03 27.17
C GLN A 48 -5.52 -11.39 28.54
N ALA A 49 -6.55 -11.00 29.31
CA ALA A 49 -6.38 -10.41 30.65
C ALA A 49 -7.54 -10.72 31.61
N GLN A 50 -7.28 -10.65 32.92
CA GLN A 50 -8.27 -10.65 33.99
C GLN A 50 -7.88 -9.62 35.07
N VAL A 51 -8.83 -8.78 35.49
CA VAL A 51 -8.63 -7.85 36.62
C VAL A 51 -8.94 -8.53 37.96
N LYS A 52 -8.07 -8.35 38.96
CA LYS A 52 -8.21 -8.83 40.34
C LYS A 52 -7.76 -7.74 41.30
N GLY A 53 -8.70 -6.95 41.82
CA GLY A 53 -8.39 -5.75 42.60
C GLY A 53 -7.60 -4.75 41.76
N ASN A 54 -6.41 -4.35 42.21
CA ASN A 54 -5.48 -3.49 41.47
C ASN A 54 -4.47 -4.25 40.58
N THR A 55 -4.65 -5.57 40.42
CA THR A 55 -3.82 -6.42 39.55
C THR A 55 -4.53 -6.69 38.21
N ILE A 56 -3.77 -6.62 37.12
CA ILE A 56 -4.09 -7.23 35.83
C ILE A 56 -3.25 -8.50 35.68
N GLU A 57 -3.87 -9.65 35.42
CA GLU A 57 -3.20 -10.92 35.14
C GLU A 57 -3.48 -11.34 33.70
N HIS A 58 -2.43 -11.59 32.92
CA HIS A 58 -2.52 -11.92 31.51
C HIS A 58 -2.70 -13.42 31.27
N LEU A 59 -3.62 -13.77 30.37
CA LEU A 59 -3.99 -15.17 30.06
C LEU A 59 -3.43 -15.65 28.70
N SER A 60 -3.18 -14.71 27.78
CA SER A 60 -2.28 -14.89 26.64
C SER A 60 -1.81 -13.51 26.17
N ALA A 61 -0.53 -13.39 25.82
CA ALA A 61 0.14 -12.10 25.58
C ALA A 61 1.21 -12.27 24.48
N ASP A 62 0.74 -12.46 23.24
CA ASP A 62 1.57 -12.82 22.08
C ASP A 62 1.64 -11.66 21.04
N HIS A 63 1.34 -10.43 21.45
CA HIS A 63 1.29 -9.23 20.60
C HIS A 63 1.74 -7.97 21.38
N ASP A 64 2.27 -6.96 20.70
CA ASP A 64 2.54 -5.63 21.27
C ASP A 64 1.22 -4.99 21.75
N GLY A 65 1.22 -4.34 22.93
CA GLY A 65 0.00 -3.99 23.66
C GLY A 65 -0.08 -2.51 24.07
N PHE A 66 -1.15 -1.82 23.64
CA PHE A 66 -1.52 -0.51 24.18
C PHE A 66 -2.57 -0.66 25.28
N TYR A 67 -2.14 -0.69 26.55
CA TYR A 67 -3.04 -0.74 27.70
C TYR A 67 -3.46 0.67 28.14
N SER A 68 -4.74 0.85 28.43
CA SER A 68 -5.31 2.03 29.08
C SER A 68 -5.94 1.62 30.41
N ILE A 69 -5.14 1.69 31.47
CA ILE A 69 -5.53 1.31 32.83
C ILE A 69 -6.21 2.51 33.49
N SER A 70 -7.48 2.38 33.88
CA SER A 70 -8.27 3.45 34.51
C SER A 70 -8.74 3.01 35.90
N PHE A 71 -8.74 3.91 36.87
CA PHE A 71 -9.04 3.64 38.29
C PHE A 71 -9.58 4.90 38.98
N ASP A 72 -10.03 4.79 40.24
CA ASP A 72 -10.63 5.93 40.95
C ASP A 72 -9.62 7.09 41.16
N PRO A 73 -10.01 8.38 40.96
CA PRO A 73 -9.06 9.50 40.91
C PRO A 73 -8.31 9.82 42.22
N VAL A 74 -7.09 9.30 42.37
CA VAL A 74 -6.23 9.55 43.54
C VAL A 74 -5.77 11.01 43.55
N GLN A 75 -6.28 11.80 44.50
CA GLN A 75 -5.91 13.21 44.67
C GLN A 75 -4.54 13.37 45.33
N GLY A 76 -3.78 14.39 44.92
CA GLY A 76 -2.45 14.66 45.48
C GLY A 76 -1.35 13.65 45.13
N ALA A 77 -1.56 12.82 44.11
CA ALA A 77 -0.60 11.82 43.65
C ALA A 77 0.77 12.44 43.27
N THR A 78 1.83 11.93 43.89
CA THR A 78 3.24 12.34 43.71
C THR A 78 4.08 11.28 43.00
N GLY A 79 3.60 10.03 42.92
CA GLY A 79 4.29 8.95 42.22
C GLY A 79 3.41 7.73 41.93
N ILE A 80 3.93 6.85 41.08
CA ILE A 80 3.29 5.60 40.63
C ILE A 80 4.27 4.44 40.88
N GLU A 81 3.79 3.32 41.42
CA GLU A 81 4.47 2.03 41.38
C GLU A 81 3.71 1.10 40.44
N LEU A 82 4.42 0.53 39.47
CA LEU A 82 3.98 -0.60 38.67
C LEU A 82 4.82 -1.81 39.07
N SER A 83 4.24 -2.78 39.77
CA SER A 83 4.93 -4.02 40.13
C SER A 83 4.50 -5.16 39.20
N TRP A 84 5.47 -5.86 38.61
CA TRP A 84 5.24 -6.75 37.47
C TRP A 84 6.07 -8.03 37.50
N ASP A 85 5.61 -9.04 36.76
CA ASP A 85 6.33 -10.31 36.52
C ASP A 85 6.00 -10.88 35.11
N ASN A 86 6.95 -11.66 34.57
CA ASN A 86 6.95 -12.21 33.21
C ASN A 86 7.27 -13.71 33.20
N GLU A 87 7.11 -14.38 32.06
CA GLU A 87 7.51 -15.80 31.87
C GLU A 87 9.01 -16.02 31.64
N GLY A 88 9.80 -14.93 31.59
CA GLY A 88 11.21 -14.98 31.21
C GLY A 88 12.10 -15.62 32.27
N HIS A 89 13.21 -16.18 31.81
CA HIS A 89 14.35 -16.42 32.70
C HIS A 89 14.93 -15.09 33.17
N TYR A 90 14.99 -14.11 32.26
CA TYR A 90 15.42 -12.75 32.56
C TYR A 90 14.22 -11.82 32.80
N LYS A 91 14.33 -11.04 33.86
CA LYS A 91 13.27 -10.18 34.40
C LYS A 91 13.43 -8.77 33.86
N HIS A 92 13.12 -8.66 32.58
CA HIS A 92 13.06 -7.43 31.81
C HIS A 92 11.66 -7.20 31.28
N TRP A 93 11.22 -5.95 31.39
CA TRP A 93 10.04 -5.45 30.73
C TRP A 93 10.47 -4.41 29.70
N THR A 94 9.94 -4.52 28.48
CA THR A 94 10.33 -3.71 27.32
C THR A 94 9.23 -2.69 27.05
N ILE A 95 9.53 -1.41 27.29
CA ILE A 95 8.55 -0.32 27.36
C ILE A 95 8.88 0.70 26.27
N ARG A 96 7.87 1.16 25.51
CA ARG A 96 8.00 2.31 24.61
C ARG A 96 7.56 3.63 25.24
N GLU A 97 6.46 3.65 25.99
CA GLU A 97 5.93 4.85 26.65
C GLU A 97 5.00 4.45 27.81
N ILE A 98 5.07 5.18 28.92
CA ILE A 98 4.11 5.18 30.03
C ILE A 98 3.62 6.62 30.21
N GLU A 99 2.31 6.82 30.17
CA GLU A 99 1.68 8.13 30.32
C GLU A 99 0.76 8.17 31.54
N ALA A 100 1.02 9.08 32.47
CA ALA A 100 0.04 9.40 33.51
C ALA A 100 -1.01 10.41 32.99
N TYR A 101 -2.25 10.29 33.42
CA TYR A 101 -3.36 11.17 33.05
C TYR A 101 -4.23 11.54 34.25
N ARG A 102 -4.90 12.70 34.13
CA ARG A 102 -5.95 13.15 35.04
C ARG A 102 -7.08 13.85 34.29
N LYS A 103 -8.23 13.99 34.96
CA LYS A 103 -9.46 14.64 34.45
C LYS A 103 -9.80 14.21 33.02
N PHE A 104 -9.77 12.89 32.80
CA PHE A 104 -10.19 12.25 31.54
C PHE A 104 -9.44 12.72 30.27
N GLY A 105 -8.20 13.20 30.40
CA GLY A 105 -7.34 13.45 29.24
C GLY A 105 -6.23 14.49 29.38
N THR A 106 -6.09 15.16 30.52
CA THR A 106 -4.91 16.00 30.78
C THR A 106 -3.71 15.10 31.08
N LYS A 107 -2.70 15.03 30.19
CA LYS A 107 -1.45 14.31 30.48
C LYS A 107 -0.80 14.92 31.72
N VAL A 108 -0.27 14.07 32.58
CA VAL A 108 0.49 14.40 33.78
C VAL A 108 1.94 14.08 33.51
N ASN A 109 2.82 15.05 33.70
CA ASN A 109 4.25 14.87 33.42
C ASN A 109 4.84 13.92 34.47
N ILE A 110 5.41 12.81 34.00
CA ILE A 110 6.41 12.03 34.74
C ILE A 110 7.73 12.80 34.60
N VAL A 111 8.48 12.96 35.69
CA VAL A 111 9.70 13.80 35.74
C VAL A 111 10.96 12.96 35.82
N THR A 112 10.89 11.83 36.51
CA THR A 112 11.97 10.84 36.62
C THR A 112 11.37 9.49 37.02
N GLY A 113 12.19 8.45 37.04
CA GLY A 113 11.79 7.14 37.52
C GLY A 113 12.99 6.24 37.81
N SER A 114 12.74 5.16 38.54
CA SER A 114 13.73 4.16 38.90
C SER A 114 13.12 2.76 38.86
N VAL A 115 13.98 1.74 38.95
CA VAL A 115 13.58 0.33 38.94
C VAL A 115 14.20 -0.39 40.14
N ASP A 116 13.55 -1.46 40.60
CA ASP A 116 13.94 -2.23 41.77
C ASP A 116 13.55 -3.71 41.65
N PRO A 117 14.44 -4.68 41.92
CA PRO A 117 15.86 -4.54 42.26
C PRO A 117 16.79 -4.29 41.05
N GLY A 118 17.84 -3.50 41.28
CA GLY A 118 18.94 -3.25 40.33
C GLY A 118 18.96 -1.83 39.74
N PRO A 119 20.05 -1.45 39.04
CA PRO A 119 20.15 -0.17 38.35
C PRO A 119 19.41 -0.19 37.00
N ALA A 120 18.76 0.93 36.68
CA ALA A 120 18.22 1.21 35.35
C ALA A 120 19.33 1.26 34.28
N ARG A 121 18.95 1.07 33.00
CA ARG A 121 19.88 1.26 31.87
C ARG A 121 20.18 2.73 31.61
N THR A 122 21.39 3.02 31.13
CA THR A 122 21.95 4.37 30.96
C THR A 122 22.57 4.62 29.57
N SER A 123 22.39 3.70 28.63
CA SER A 123 22.80 3.82 27.21
C SER A 123 21.61 4.16 26.30
N ASP A 124 21.69 3.88 24.99
CA ASP A 124 20.65 4.17 23.98
C ASP A 124 19.23 3.65 24.31
N HIS A 125 19.11 2.72 25.27
CA HIS A 125 17.85 2.23 25.84
C HIS A 125 17.65 2.70 27.30
N ALA A 126 17.97 3.96 27.60
CA ALA A 126 17.88 4.54 28.94
C ALA A 126 16.45 4.46 29.49
N PHE A 127 16.29 4.31 30.80
CA PHE A 127 14.95 4.17 31.39
C PHE A 127 14.07 5.42 31.24
N THR A 128 14.66 6.59 30.98
CA THR A 128 13.94 7.81 30.57
C THR A 128 13.11 7.64 29.30
N ASN A 129 13.50 6.73 28.40
CA ASN A 129 12.75 6.43 27.18
C ASN A 129 11.37 5.82 27.49
N ALA A 130 11.09 5.39 28.72
CA ALA A 130 9.75 4.95 29.11
C ALA A 130 8.75 6.11 29.30
N PHE A 131 9.16 7.38 29.21
CA PHE A 131 8.29 8.54 29.43
C PHE A 131 8.81 9.83 28.77
N ASP A 132 9.55 9.71 27.66
CA ASP A 132 10.08 10.86 26.92
C ASP A 132 9.06 11.50 25.96
N GLY A 133 7.97 10.79 25.61
CA GLY A 133 6.95 11.21 24.67
C GLY A 133 7.19 10.78 23.22
N ASP A 134 8.22 9.98 22.94
CA ASP A 134 8.54 9.46 21.60
C ASP A 134 8.32 7.95 21.51
N TYR A 135 7.13 7.57 21.08
CA TYR A 135 6.68 6.18 20.88
C TYR A 135 7.53 5.35 19.86
N GLU A 136 8.51 5.95 19.17
CA GLU A 136 9.50 5.25 18.34
C GLU A 136 10.75 4.81 19.14
N THR A 137 10.98 5.35 20.33
CA THR A 137 12.01 4.87 21.27
C THR A 137 11.52 3.68 22.08
N PHE A 138 12.44 3.04 22.83
CA PHE A 138 12.10 2.08 23.87
C PHE A 138 13.23 1.90 24.89
N THR A 139 12.89 1.37 26.06
CA THR A 139 13.80 0.94 27.11
C THR A 139 13.57 -0.51 27.51
N TYR A 140 14.54 -1.06 28.24
CA TYR A 140 14.34 -2.21 29.10
C TYR A 140 14.54 -1.74 30.55
N THR A 141 13.60 -2.07 31.43
CA THR A 141 13.63 -1.71 32.86
C THR A 141 14.94 -1.99 33.60
N THR A 142 15.64 -3.06 33.20
CA THR A 142 16.68 -3.72 34.00
C THR A 142 17.86 -4.17 33.13
N GLN A 143 19.04 -4.36 33.73
CA GLN A 143 20.24 -4.87 33.03
C GLN A 143 20.11 -6.36 32.72
N SER A 144 20.54 -6.80 31.53
CA SER A 144 20.28 -8.11 30.90
C SER A 144 20.49 -9.37 31.75
N SER A 145 21.22 -9.29 32.87
CA SER A 145 21.46 -10.39 33.82
C SER A 145 20.47 -10.47 34.99
N THR A 146 19.44 -9.61 35.05
CA THR A 146 18.53 -9.57 36.21
C THR A 146 17.52 -10.72 36.15
N THR A 147 17.40 -11.52 37.22
CA THR A 147 16.55 -12.73 37.28
C THR A 147 15.56 -12.76 38.45
N GLY A 148 15.63 -11.81 39.39
CA GLY A 148 14.78 -11.77 40.60
C GLY A 148 13.39 -11.15 40.37
N THR A 149 12.39 -11.59 41.16
CA THR A 149 10.99 -11.13 41.09
C THR A 149 10.39 -10.86 42.49
N PRO A 150 9.26 -10.12 42.58
CA PRO A 150 8.68 -9.28 41.52
C PRO A 150 9.56 -8.06 41.24
N GLN A 151 9.46 -7.52 40.04
CA GLN A 151 10.11 -6.27 39.68
C GLN A 151 9.19 -5.09 39.99
N ARG A 152 9.78 -3.91 40.22
CA ARG A 152 9.04 -2.67 40.50
C ARG A 152 9.58 -1.53 39.65
N THR A 153 8.68 -0.87 38.94
CA THR A 153 8.92 0.35 38.17
C THR A 153 8.29 1.51 38.92
N LEU A 154 9.11 2.48 39.34
CA LEU A 154 8.74 3.59 40.22
C LEU A 154 8.88 4.90 39.43
N LEU A 155 7.82 5.71 39.39
CA LEU A 155 7.75 6.93 38.57
C LEU A 155 7.38 8.14 39.43
N GLU A 156 8.09 9.25 39.28
CA GLU A 156 7.77 10.52 39.95
C GLU A 156 6.88 11.40 39.07
N LEU A 157 5.81 11.92 39.66
CA LEU A 157 4.86 12.83 39.01
C LEU A 157 5.21 14.28 39.35
N GLY A 158 5.09 15.18 38.36
CA GLY A 158 5.53 16.57 38.52
C GLY A 158 4.81 17.34 39.65
N PRO A 159 5.44 18.36 40.24
CA PRO A 159 4.96 19.02 41.47
C PRO A 159 3.61 19.76 41.36
N ASN A 160 3.05 19.87 40.15
CA ASN A 160 1.72 20.43 39.90
C ASN A 160 0.62 19.37 39.72
N THR A 161 0.90 18.10 40.06
CA THR A 161 -0.03 16.97 39.89
C THR A 161 -1.17 17.01 40.90
N LYS A 162 -2.27 17.66 40.51
CA LYS A 162 -3.53 17.62 41.27
C LYS A 162 -4.30 16.32 40.96
N GLY A 163 -3.68 15.19 41.34
CA GLY A 163 -4.17 13.82 41.18
C GLY A 163 -3.95 13.15 39.83
N VAL A 164 -4.20 11.82 39.79
CA VAL A 164 -4.12 10.91 38.62
C VAL A 164 -5.33 9.95 38.64
N ASP A 165 -5.89 9.64 37.48
CA ASP A 165 -7.03 8.70 37.31
C ASP A 165 -6.83 7.62 36.23
N ARG A 166 -5.77 7.74 35.42
CA ARG A 166 -5.50 6.79 34.34
C ARG A 166 -4.01 6.73 34.01
N ILE A 167 -3.55 5.53 33.67
CA ILE A 167 -2.20 5.26 33.14
C ILE A 167 -2.37 4.64 31.75
N ARG A 168 -1.63 5.11 30.76
CA ARG A 168 -1.43 4.37 29.51
C ARG A 168 -0.04 3.76 29.47
N ILE A 169 0.06 2.61 28.83
CA ILE A 169 1.28 1.82 28.69
C ILE A 169 1.35 1.32 27.25
N ASN A 170 2.49 1.54 26.60
CA ASN A 170 2.82 1.01 25.28
C ASN A 170 3.90 -0.08 25.45
N ASP A 171 3.44 -1.33 25.47
CA ASP A 171 4.16 -2.55 25.83
C ASP A 171 4.65 -3.31 24.58
N VAL A 172 5.80 -3.97 24.68
CA VAL A 172 6.41 -4.72 23.58
C VAL A 172 6.49 -6.20 23.93
N ALA A 173 5.97 -7.05 23.05
CA ALA A 173 5.95 -8.49 23.27
C ALA A 173 7.37 -9.06 23.47
N GLY A 174 7.52 -9.92 24.47
CA GLY A 174 8.80 -10.45 24.90
C GLY A 174 9.58 -11.18 23.81
N ASN A 175 10.83 -10.77 23.59
CA ASN A 175 11.74 -11.41 22.65
C ASN A 175 12.64 -12.44 23.36
N GLY A 176 12.57 -13.71 22.90
CA GLY A 176 13.41 -14.79 23.42
C GLY A 176 13.28 -15.01 24.93
N GLU A 177 14.40 -14.96 25.64
CA GLU A 177 14.55 -15.33 27.05
C GLU A 177 13.89 -14.35 28.04
N ASN A 178 13.44 -13.19 27.56
CA ASN A 178 12.73 -12.18 28.36
C ASN A 178 11.27 -12.57 28.67
N GLY A 179 10.66 -13.46 27.88
CA GLY A 179 9.31 -14.00 28.11
C GLY A 179 8.15 -13.00 28.08
N ARG A 180 6.92 -13.51 28.18
CA ARG A 180 5.68 -12.72 28.09
C ARG A 180 5.30 -12.09 29.43
N MET A 181 4.73 -10.88 29.43
CA MET A 181 4.19 -10.25 30.64
C MET A 181 3.04 -11.11 31.20
N GLN A 182 3.10 -11.48 32.49
CA GLN A 182 2.03 -12.24 33.16
C GLN A 182 1.19 -11.38 34.11
N LYS A 183 1.78 -10.38 34.75
CA LYS A 183 1.13 -9.65 35.84
C LYS A 183 1.61 -8.21 35.89
N ILE A 184 0.68 -7.27 36.04
CA ILE A 184 0.94 -5.86 36.36
C ILE A 184 0.03 -5.47 37.53
N THR A 185 0.62 -4.90 38.59
CA THR A 185 -0.08 -4.44 39.80
C THR A 185 0.16 -2.95 39.97
N VAL A 186 -0.91 -2.16 40.05
CA VAL A 186 -0.84 -0.69 40.03
C VAL A 186 -1.03 -0.11 41.42
N ARG A 187 -0.11 0.77 41.84
CA ARG A 187 -0.20 1.54 43.09
C ARG A 187 0.15 3.01 42.85
N ILE A 188 -0.40 3.88 43.68
CA ILE A 188 -0.15 5.32 43.67
C ILE A 188 0.38 5.74 45.05
N THR A 189 1.21 6.76 45.09
CA THR A 189 1.63 7.40 46.35
C THR A 189 1.33 8.90 46.33
N THR A 190 1.10 9.46 47.52
CA THR A 190 1.05 10.91 47.81
C THR A 190 2.25 11.35 48.67
N ASP A 191 3.22 10.46 48.85
CA ASP A 191 4.45 10.66 49.62
C ASP A 191 5.49 11.43 48.78
N SER A 192 6.23 12.34 49.40
CA SER A 192 7.18 13.23 48.71
C SER A 192 8.65 13.01 49.12
N ASP A 193 9.00 11.84 49.67
CA ASP A 193 10.41 11.50 49.89
C ASP A 193 11.23 11.57 48.58
N LYS A 194 12.51 11.90 48.68
CA LYS A 194 13.41 12.01 47.51
C LYS A 194 13.84 10.64 46.98
N ASP A 195 13.83 9.59 47.80
CA ASP A 195 14.00 8.23 47.30
C ASP A 195 12.63 7.61 46.98
N LEU A 196 12.40 7.33 45.69
CA LEU A 196 11.18 6.67 45.22
C LEU A 196 10.97 5.29 45.85
N LYS A 197 12.04 4.64 46.35
CA LYS A 197 12.00 3.34 47.03
C LYS A 197 11.60 3.44 48.51
N ALA A 198 11.72 4.62 49.12
CA ALA A 198 11.31 4.89 50.50
C ALA A 198 9.83 5.29 50.62
N ARG A 199 9.25 5.84 49.53
CA ARG A 199 7.85 6.29 49.49
C ARG A 199 6.84 5.18 49.80
N LYS A 200 5.78 5.52 50.54
CA LYS A 200 4.67 4.59 50.81
C LYS A 200 3.60 4.61 49.71
N TYR A 201 3.48 3.53 48.94
CA TYR A 201 2.46 3.35 47.91
C TYR A 201 1.20 2.64 48.44
N VAL A 202 0.06 2.86 47.78
CA VAL A 202 -1.27 2.32 48.12
C VAL A 202 -1.93 1.74 46.86
N ASP A 203 -2.60 0.60 46.99
CA ASP A 203 -3.36 -0.06 45.91
C ASP A 203 -4.50 0.84 45.38
N VAL A 204 -4.79 0.79 44.07
CA VAL A 204 -5.87 1.60 43.46
C VAL A 204 -7.22 0.87 43.44
N GLU A 205 -8.30 1.62 43.62
CA GLU A 205 -9.68 1.10 43.59
C GLU A 205 -10.33 1.20 42.18
N ASN A 206 -11.31 0.33 41.92
CA ASN A 206 -12.09 0.27 40.67
C ASN A 206 -11.25 0.20 39.38
N LEU A 207 -10.12 -0.52 39.42
CA LEU A 207 -9.27 -0.72 38.25
C LEU A 207 -10.03 -1.40 37.09
N SER A 208 -9.78 -0.92 35.88
CA SER A 208 -10.22 -1.51 34.61
C SER A 208 -9.15 -1.31 33.54
N VAL A 209 -9.18 -2.16 32.50
CA VAL A 209 -8.24 -2.07 31.38
C VAL A 209 -8.99 -2.06 30.06
N GLN A 210 -8.68 -1.06 29.22
CA GLN A 210 -9.08 -1.03 27.81
C GLN A 210 -7.83 -1.22 26.94
N ILE A 211 -7.92 -2.08 25.94
CA ILE A 211 -6.85 -2.28 24.94
C ILE A 211 -7.21 -1.45 23.70
N PHE A 212 -6.28 -0.62 23.21
CA PHE A 212 -6.57 0.23 22.05
C PHE A 212 -6.52 -0.54 20.74
N GLY A 213 -7.62 -0.49 19.98
CA GLY A 213 -7.73 -1.08 18.64
C GLY A 213 -9.18 -1.32 18.22
N GLU A 214 -10.09 -1.47 19.18
CA GLU A 214 -11.48 -1.87 18.94
C GLU A 214 -12.49 -0.87 19.53
N ASP A 215 -13.63 -0.69 18.84
CA ASP A 215 -14.82 0.01 19.35
C ASP A 215 -15.58 -0.84 20.42
N LEU A 216 -15.09 -2.03 20.72
CA LEU A 216 -15.71 -3.09 21.52
C LEU A 216 -14.99 -3.23 22.87
N MET A 217 -15.77 -3.52 23.92
CA MET A 217 -15.34 -3.67 25.31
C MET A 217 -15.92 -4.97 25.88
N GLU A 218 -15.08 -5.98 26.07
CA GLU A 218 -15.50 -7.29 26.60
C GLU A 218 -15.99 -7.19 28.04
N GLY A 219 -17.06 -7.92 28.36
CA GLY A 219 -17.77 -7.81 29.62
C GLY A 219 -16.89 -8.11 30.83
N GLU A 220 -16.03 -9.13 30.77
CA GLU A 220 -15.15 -9.51 31.88
C GLU A 220 -13.93 -8.60 32.09
N LEU A 221 -13.68 -7.64 31.18
CA LEU A 221 -12.65 -6.61 31.32
C LEU A 221 -13.19 -5.30 31.94
N LEU A 222 -14.52 -5.14 31.98
CA LEU A 222 -15.19 -4.01 32.62
C LEU A 222 -15.10 -4.08 34.16
N PRO A 223 -15.17 -2.94 34.89
CA PRO A 223 -15.15 -2.92 36.35
C PRO A 223 -16.18 -3.87 36.98
N MET A 224 -15.70 -4.91 37.67
CA MET A 224 -16.55 -5.89 38.34
C MET A 224 -16.96 -5.42 39.74
N LYS A 225 -18.19 -4.91 39.87
CA LYS A 225 -18.80 -4.54 41.16
C LYS A 225 -19.80 -5.58 41.66
N GLY A 226 -20.00 -5.65 42.97
CA GLY A 226 -20.93 -6.60 43.61
C GLY A 226 -20.55 -8.06 43.37
N ARG A 227 -21.55 -8.93 43.11
CA ARG A 227 -21.37 -10.38 42.90
C ARG A 227 -21.04 -10.76 41.45
N SER A 228 -20.24 -9.92 40.79
CA SER A 228 -19.72 -10.15 39.43
C SER A 228 -18.53 -11.12 39.43
N ARG A 229 -18.36 -11.87 38.33
CA ARG A 229 -17.24 -12.79 38.08
C ARG A 229 -17.12 -13.08 36.59
N ALA A 230 -15.91 -13.41 36.11
CA ALA A 230 -15.76 -13.99 34.78
C ALA A 230 -16.30 -15.43 34.75
N GLN A 231 -16.95 -15.84 33.66
CA GLN A 231 -17.30 -17.24 33.37
C GLN A 231 -16.90 -17.58 31.94
N GLY A 232 -16.10 -18.63 31.78
CA GLY A 232 -15.77 -19.19 30.46
C GLY A 232 -16.98 -19.91 29.86
N MET A 233 -17.32 -19.56 28.62
CA MET A 233 -18.51 -19.99 27.90
C MET A 233 -18.25 -21.08 26.85
N LYS A 234 -16.98 -21.39 26.58
CA LYS A 234 -16.50 -22.41 25.63
C LYS A 234 -17.22 -23.78 25.73
N SER A 235 -17.69 -24.18 26.91
CA SER A 235 -18.45 -25.43 27.12
C SER A 235 -19.89 -25.40 26.59
N TYR A 236 -20.41 -24.22 26.23
CA TYR A 236 -21.75 -24.01 25.69
C TYR A 236 -21.74 -23.65 24.18
N GLY A 237 -20.57 -23.36 23.60
CA GLY A 237 -20.39 -23.04 22.18
C GLY A 237 -19.37 -21.92 21.94
N SER A 238 -18.93 -21.75 20.68
CA SER A 238 -17.95 -20.74 20.26
C SER A 238 -18.61 -19.48 19.67
N GLN A 239 -19.67 -18.99 20.33
CA GLN A 239 -20.50 -17.87 19.87
C GLN A 239 -20.38 -16.62 20.75
N TRP A 240 -19.76 -16.74 21.92
CA TRP A 240 -19.42 -15.63 22.80
C TRP A 240 -18.11 -14.99 22.35
N SER A 241 -17.98 -13.67 22.53
CA SER A 241 -16.69 -13.01 22.36
C SER A 241 -15.73 -13.49 23.45
N GLY A 242 -14.42 -13.48 23.17
CA GLY A 242 -13.41 -13.99 24.11
C GLY A 242 -13.57 -15.44 24.63
N ASP A 243 -14.49 -16.25 24.09
CA ASP A 243 -14.95 -17.52 24.71
C ASP A 243 -15.45 -17.36 26.18
N THR A 244 -15.77 -16.14 26.63
CA THR A 244 -15.92 -15.73 28.04
C THR A 244 -17.03 -14.69 28.19
N HIS A 245 -17.56 -14.47 29.39
CA HIS A 245 -18.42 -13.31 29.68
C HIS A 245 -18.29 -12.83 31.14
N LEU A 246 -18.87 -11.67 31.47
CA LEU A 246 -19.16 -11.28 32.86
C LEU A 246 -20.49 -11.88 33.31
N LEU A 247 -20.44 -12.69 34.38
CA LEU A 247 -21.59 -13.26 35.06
C LEU A 247 -21.84 -12.56 36.41
N TRP A 248 -23.07 -12.14 36.68
CA TRP A 248 -23.50 -11.53 37.95
C TRP A 248 -24.76 -12.21 38.49
N ASP A 249 -24.97 -12.19 39.82
CA ASP A 249 -26.18 -12.74 40.45
C ASP A 249 -26.80 -11.83 41.52
N GLY A 250 -28.11 -11.58 41.43
CA GLY A 250 -28.86 -10.60 42.21
C GLY A 250 -30.25 -11.04 42.67
N LEU A 251 -30.83 -10.32 43.63
CA LEU A 251 -32.26 -10.35 43.99
C LEU A 251 -33.05 -9.35 43.15
N THR A 252 -34.36 -9.54 43.02
CA THR A 252 -35.24 -8.56 42.37
C THR A 252 -35.20 -7.22 43.11
N GLY A 253 -34.77 -6.17 42.40
CA GLY A 253 -34.44 -4.85 42.95
C GLY A 253 -32.94 -4.52 42.91
N ASP A 254 -32.05 -5.52 42.99
CA ASP A 254 -30.60 -5.35 42.89
C ASP A 254 -30.20 -4.84 41.48
N SER A 255 -29.00 -4.26 41.36
CA SER A 255 -28.41 -3.88 40.06
C SER A 255 -26.97 -4.37 39.94
N MET A 256 -26.61 -4.85 38.76
CA MET A 256 -25.22 -4.90 38.31
C MET A 256 -24.85 -3.49 37.84
N GLU A 257 -23.72 -2.95 38.29
CA GLU A 257 -23.21 -1.67 37.81
C GLU A 257 -21.77 -1.81 37.34
N THR A 258 -21.45 -1.16 36.23
CA THR A 258 -20.09 -1.01 35.72
C THR A 258 -19.92 0.35 35.05
N THR A 259 -18.70 0.70 34.62
CA THR A 259 -18.45 1.98 33.93
C THR A 259 -17.61 1.80 32.68
N ILE A 260 -17.98 2.52 31.63
CA ILE A 260 -17.25 2.59 30.36
C ILE A 260 -16.60 3.96 30.18
N MET A 261 -15.62 4.05 29.28
CA MET A 261 -14.93 5.29 28.94
C MET A 261 -15.26 5.73 27.51
N VAL A 262 -15.61 7.01 27.33
CA VAL A 262 -15.89 7.63 26.03
C VAL A 262 -14.90 8.76 25.78
N ASP A 263 -14.17 8.71 24.67
CA ASP A 263 -13.00 9.56 24.41
C ASP A 263 -13.35 10.97 23.87
N LYS A 264 -14.57 11.13 23.34
CA LYS A 264 -15.09 12.29 22.61
C LYS A 264 -16.60 12.42 22.80
N THR A 265 -17.12 13.64 22.99
CA THR A 265 -18.57 13.87 22.86
C THR A 265 -19.01 13.57 21.42
N SER A 266 -20.02 12.74 21.26
CA SER A 266 -20.65 12.45 19.98
C SER A 266 -22.09 11.92 20.13
N GLU A 267 -22.72 11.72 18.98
CA GLU A 267 -23.88 10.85 18.85
C GLU A 267 -23.39 9.46 18.44
N PHE A 268 -23.70 8.45 19.24
CA PHE A 268 -23.21 7.08 19.13
C PHE A 268 -24.36 6.09 18.89
N ASN A 269 -24.03 4.96 18.26
CA ASN A 269 -24.79 3.72 18.37
C ASN A 269 -24.18 2.85 19.46
N PHE A 270 -24.99 2.48 20.44
CA PHE A 270 -24.63 1.71 21.61
C PHE A 270 -25.14 0.28 21.46
N GLN A 271 -24.21 -0.67 21.34
CA GLN A 271 -24.50 -2.07 21.08
C GLN A 271 -24.12 -2.90 22.31
N ILE A 272 -25.00 -3.78 22.78
CA ILE A 272 -24.71 -4.71 23.88
C ILE A 272 -25.09 -6.12 23.47
N GLN A 273 -24.17 -7.06 23.66
CA GLN A 273 -24.45 -8.49 23.54
C GLN A 273 -24.61 -9.11 24.93
N LEU A 274 -25.71 -9.83 25.12
CA LEU A 274 -26.05 -10.51 26.38
C LEU A 274 -26.20 -12.01 26.15
N THR A 275 -26.18 -12.77 27.24
CA THR A 275 -26.43 -14.22 27.29
C THR A 275 -27.84 -14.51 27.83
N LYS A 276 -28.46 -15.60 27.35
CA LYS A 276 -29.71 -16.15 27.89
C LYS A 276 -29.50 -17.57 28.44
N ALA A 277 -30.16 -17.89 29.56
CA ALA A 277 -30.26 -19.25 30.10
C ALA A 277 -31.47 -19.42 31.03
N ARG A 278 -31.63 -20.59 31.65
CA ARG A 278 -32.83 -21.00 32.40
C ARG A 278 -33.03 -20.28 33.74
N ASP A 279 -31.96 -19.70 34.26
CA ASP A 279 -31.79 -19.11 35.59
C ASP A 279 -31.45 -17.61 35.53
N TYR A 280 -31.66 -17.01 34.35
CA TYR A 280 -31.42 -15.60 34.07
C TYR A 280 -32.68 -14.77 34.31
N GLY A 281 -32.48 -13.51 34.68
CA GLY A 281 -33.54 -12.58 35.07
C GLY A 281 -34.12 -11.75 33.92
N GLN A 282 -35.06 -10.87 34.27
CA GLN A 282 -35.53 -9.79 33.40
C GLN A 282 -34.96 -8.45 33.88
N PHE A 283 -34.36 -7.68 32.97
CA PHE A 283 -33.56 -6.49 33.31
C PHE A 283 -34.05 -5.20 32.64
N ASP A 284 -33.89 -4.09 33.36
CA ASP A 284 -33.89 -2.74 32.81
C ASP A 284 -32.45 -2.22 32.74
N LEU A 285 -32.09 -1.60 31.61
CA LEU A 285 -30.74 -1.14 31.28
C LEU A 285 -30.68 0.39 31.28
N TYR A 286 -29.72 0.91 32.03
CA TYR A 286 -29.49 2.34 32.24
C TYR A 286 -28.10 2.76 31.74
N LEU A 287 -28.02 3.95 31.14
CA LEU A 287 -26.79 4.69 30.86
C LEU A 287 -26.90 6.07 31.52
N ASP A 288 -26.02 6.37 32.47
CA ASP A 288 -26.07 7.59 33.31
C ASP A 288 -27.46 7.85 33.90
N ASP A 289 -28.02 6.82 34.54
CA ASP A 289 -29.35 6.77 35.17
C ASP A 289 -30.55 7.01 34.22
N LYS A 290 -30.32 7.12 32.90
CA LYS A 290 -31.37 7.12 31.87
C LYS A 290 -31.61 5.70 31.36
N VAL A 291 -32.87 5.24 31.36
CA VAL A 291 -33.25 3.97 30.73
C VAL A 291 -32.99 4.04 29.22
N ILE A 292 -32.19 3.12 28.69
CA ILE A 292 -31.95 2.97 27.23
C ILE A 292 -32.54 1.69 26.65
N ALA A 293 -32.84 0.68 27.47
CA ALA A 293 -33.70 -0.45 27.14
C ALA A 293 -34.37 -0.99 28.41
N ASN A 294 -35.55 -1.61 28.30
CA ASN A 294 -36.31 -2.12 29.45
C ASN A 294 -36.92 -3.50 29.18
N LYS A 295 -37.29 -4.20 30.26
CA LYS A 295 -37.94 -5.52 30.26
C LYS A 295 -37.21 -6.60 29.46
N ILE A 296 -35.88 -6.51 29.39
CA ILE A 296 -34.98 -7.43 28.68
C ILE A 296 -35.09 -8.82 29.32
N ASP A 297 -35.90 -9.72 28.74
CA ASP A 297 -36.05 -11.09 29.24
C ASP A 297 -34.90 -11.98 28.72
N LEU A 298 -34.02 -12.40 29.64
CA LEU A 298 -32.88 -13.25 29.35
C LEU A 298 -33.16 -14.75 29.62
N TYR A 299 -34.41 -15.14 29.84
CA TYR A 299 -34.78 -16.54 29.94
C TYR A 299 -34.57 -17.31 28.62
N SER A 300 -34.01 -18.52 28.71
CA SER A 300 -33.99 -19.54 27.65
C SER A 300 -33.92 -20.94 28.25
N GLN A 301 -34.40 -21.97 27.55
CA GLN A 301 -34.21 -23.36 27.98
C GLN A 301 -32.76 -23.85 27.80
N THR A 302 -32.00 -23.22 26.89
CA THR A 302 -30.61 -23.54 26.56
C THR A 302 -29.74 -22.30 26.65
N VAL A 303 -28.47 -22.48 27.04
CA VAL A 303 -27.48 -21.39 27.09
C VAL A 303 -27.21 -20.90 25.66
N SER A 304 -27.45 -19.61 25.40
CA SER A 304 -27.33 -19.01 24.06
C SER A 304 -27.09 -17.50 24.16
N LEU A 305 -26.74 -16.85 23.04
CA LEU A 305 -26.79 -15.39 22.97
C LEU A 305 -28.25 -14.87 23.01
N ALA A 306 -28.41 -13.67 23.52
CA ALA A 306 -29.60 -12.85 23.33
C ALA A 306 -29.56 -12.15 21.96
N GLU A 307 -30.69 -11.57 21.56
CA GLU A 307 -30.71 -10.55 20.51
C GLU A 307 -29.87 -9.34 20.95
N GLN A 308 -29.04 -8.80 20.05
CA GLN A 308 -28.15 -7.68 20.37
C GLN A 308 -28.99 -6.42 20.62
N ILE A 309 -28.82 -5.80 21.80
CA ILE A 309 -29.44 -4.50 22.10
C ILE A 309 -28.69 -3.44 21.30
N ASN A 310 -29.40 -2.65 20.50
CA ASN A 310 -28.82 -1.70 19.55
C ASN A 310 -29.52 -0.34 19.69
N VAL A 311 -28.90 0.61 20.38
CA VAL A 311 -29.49 1.93 20.69
C VAL A 311 -28.73 3.02 19.95
N SER A 312 -29.22 3.33 18.75
CA SER A 312 -28.72 4.41 17.90
C SER A 312 -29.20 5.79 18.36
N GLY A 313 -28.41 6.83 18.13
CA GLY A 313 -28.79 8.22 18.43
C GLY A 313 -28.46 8.69 19.85
N LEU A 314 -27.71 7.90 20.63
CA LEU A 314 -27.34 8.29 21.99
C LEU A 314 -26.25 9.36 21.96
N LYS A 315 -26.60 10.56 22.43
CA LYS A 315 -25.62 11.62 22.71
C LYS A 315 -24.92 11.28 24.02
N ILE A 316 -23.69 10.81 23.89
CA ILE A 316 -22.81 10.48 25.01
C ILE A 316 -21.66 11.48 24.99
N ASP A 317 -21.41 12.10 26.14
CA ASP A 317 -20.33 13.06 26.29
C ASP A 317 -18.95 12.40 26.35
N LYS A 318 -17.90 13.21 26.39
CA LYS A 318 -16.57 12.73 26.75
C LYS A 318 -16.49 12.55 28.28
N GLY A 319 -16.34 11.31 28.74
CA GLY A 319 -16.21 11.04 30.17
C GLY A 319 -16.18 9.55 30.52
N GLN A 320 -16.34 9.30 31.82
CA GLN A 320 -16.70 8.00 32.37
C GLN A 320 -18.22 7.93 32.49
N HIS A 321 -18.84 6.89 31.96
CA HIS A 321 -20.29 6.72 31.92
C HIS A 321 -20.70 5.45 32.64
N LYS A 322 -21.78 5.53 33.43
CA LYS A 322 -22.26 4.42 34.26
C LYS A 322 -23.26 3.58 33.48
N VAL A 323 -22.99 2.28 33.37
CA VAL A 323 -23.91 1.29 32.79
C VAL A 323 -24.45 0.42 33.91
N SER A 324 -25.76 0.45 34.12
CA SER A 324 -26.42 -0.30 35.19
C SER A 324 -27.52 -1.21 34.65
N PHE A 325 -27.50 -2.48 35.03
CA PHE A 325 -28.52 -3.48 34.70
C PHE A 325 -29.30 -3.82 35.96
N LYS A 326 -30.54 -3.32 36.08
CA LYS A 326 -31.41 -3.52 37.23
C LYS A 326 -32.28 -4.75 37.05
N LEU A 327 -32.27 -5.67 38.02
CA LEU A 327 -33.08 -6.89 37.99
C LEU A 327 -34.52 -6.56 38.39
N VAL A 328 -35.41 -6.42 37.40
CA VAL A 328 -36.82 -6.00 37.60
C VAL A 328 -37.80 -7.16 37.74
N GLY A 329 -37.41 -8.38 37.37
CA GLY A 329 -38.25 -9.57 37.51
C GLY A 329 -37.61 -10.82 36.91
N ASN A 330 -38.44 -11.79 36.53
CA ASN A 330 -38.03 -13.02 35.86
C ASN A 330 -39.16 -13.57 34.98
N ASN A 331 -38.82 -14.38 33.98
CA ASN A 331 -39.83 -15.16 33.26
C ASN A 331 -40.49 -16.19 34.21
N ILE A 332 -41.79 -16.45 34.04
CA ILE A 332 -42.53 -17.44 34.85
C ILE A 332 -41.98 -18.88 34.73
N LYS A 333 -41.21 -19.16 33.66
CA LYS A 333 -40.53 -20.44 33.43
C LYS A 333 -39.06 -20.47 33.90
N ALA A 334 -38.54 -19.37 34.42
CA ALA A 334 -37.18 -19.28 34.93
C ALA A 334 -37.04 -20.04 36.26
N THR A 335 -35.94 -20.78 36.42
CA THR A 335 -35.59 -21.47 37.67
C THR A 335 -34.64 -20.58 38.47
N PRO A 336 -34.95 -20.13 39.69
CA PRO A 336 -34.09 -19.21 40.42
C PRO A 336 -32.72 -19.83 40.74
N TYR A 337 -31.66 -19.07 40.48
CA TYR A 337 -30.32 -19.37 40.92
C TYR A 337 -30.25 -19.24 42.46
N GLN A 338 -29.69 -20.25 43.14
CA GLN A 338 -29.45 -20.26 44.59
C GLN A 338 -30.62 -19.68 45.43
N LYS A 339 -31.73 -20.43 45.51
CA LYS A 339 -33.01 -20.11 46.19
C LYS A 339 -33.88 -19.10 45.44
N ASN A 340 -33.45 -17.84 45.33
CA ASN A 340 -34.31 -16.73 44.89
C ASN A 340 -33.56 -15.60 44.15
N ARG A 341 -32.37 -15.91 43.62
CA ARG A 341 -31.56 -14.97 42.83
C ARG A 341 -31.74 -15.27 41.34
N TYR A 342 -31.37 -14.32 40.48
CA TYR A 342 -31.30 -14.51 39.03
C TYR A 342 -29.98 -13.98 38.47
N LEU A 343 -29.58 -14.55 37.33
CA LEU A 343 -28.31 -14.28 36.67
C LEU A 343 -28.43 -13.20 35.58
N LEU A 344 -27.32 -12.51 35.35
CA LEU A 344 -27.02 -11.68 34.18
C LEU A 344 -25.69 -12.16 33.57
N GLY A 345 -25.64 -12.32 32.25
CA GLY A 345 -24.41 -12.61 31.50
C GLY A 345 -24.20 -11.55 30.42
N LEU A 346 -23.15 -10.75 30.55
CA LEU A 346 -22.75 -9.66 29.64
C LEU A 346 -21.52 -10.09 28.83
N ASP A 347 -21.70 -10.23 27.52
CA ASP A 347 -20.68 -10.66 26.55
C ASP A 347 -19.79 -9.46 26.18
N TYR A 348 -20.33 -8.42 25.55
CA TYR A 348 -19.61 -7.16 25.30
C TYR A 348 -20.53 -5.93 25.24
N ILE A 349 -19.92 -4.74 25.36
CA ILE A 349 -20.47 -3.43 25.01
C ILE A 349 -19.65 -2.85 23.85
N LYS A 350 -20.28 -2.31 22.81
CA LYS A 350 -19.62 -1.69 21.65
C LYS A 350 -20.22 -0.32 21.34
N ILE A 351 -19.37 0.67 21.06
CA ILE A 351 -19.78 2.06 20.81
C ILE A 351 -19.28 2.57 19.46
N VAL A 352 -20.19 2.91 18.55
CA VAL A 352 -19.87 3.34 17.19
C VAL A 352 -20.27 4.81 16.99
N ASP A 353 -19.32 5.67 16.65
CA ASP A 353 -19.56 7.10 16.40
C ASP A 353 -20.40 7.28 15.12
N MET A 354 -21.61 7.84 15.24
CA MET A 354 -22.54 7.97 14.11
C MET A 354 -22.28 9.20 13.23
N ARG A 355 -21.33 10.06 13.60
CA ARG A 355 -20.95 11.18 12.73
C ARG A 355 -20.39 10.62 11.41
N PRO A 356 -20.86 11.10 10.24
CA PRO A 356 -20.27 10.69 8.99
C PRO A 356 -18.78 11.08 8.94
N PRO A 357 -17.92 10.30 8.27
CA PRO A 357 -16.52 10.66 8.09
C PRO A 357 -16.41 12.06 7.46
N PHE A 358 -15.44 12.82 7.98
CA PHE A 358 -15.40 14.29 7.95
C PHE A 358 -15.69 14.90 6.56
N LYS A 359 -16.84 15.58 6.42
CA LYS A 359 -17.03 16.59 5.35
C LYS A 359 -16.53 17.93 5.86
N GLU A 360 -15.66 18.59 5.09
CA GLU A 360 -15.26 19.97 5.36
C GLU A 360 -16.47 20.91 5.25
N SER A 361 -16.90 21.49 6.37
CA SER A 361 -17.93 22.53 6.39
C SER A 361 -17.27 23.90 6.21
N LYS A 362 -17.58 24.58 5.10
CA LYS A 362 -17.30 26.00 4.97
C LYS A 362 -18.26 26.79 5.87
N SER A 363 -17.74 27.38 6.95
CA SER A 363 -18.37 28.47 7.69
C SER A 363 -17.40 29.65 7.73
N SER A 364 -17.50 30.60 6.80
CA SER A 364 -18.41 31.76 6.92
C SER A 364 -17.99 32.73 8.02
N LEU A 365 -16.84 33.41 7.81
CA LEU A 365 -16.69 34.76 8.36
C LEU A 365 -17.72 35.64 7.66
N THR A 366 -18.62 36.24 8.44
CA THR A 366 -19.56 37.25 7.96
C THR A 366 -18.86 38.59 7.83
N ASP A 367 -18.89 39.17 6.64
CA ASP A 367 -18.74 40.63 6.48
C ASP A 367 -19.94 41.14 5.66
N GLN A 368 -20.63 42.15 6.18
CA GLN A 368 -21.87 42.68 5.61
C GLN A 368 -21.59 43.90 4.74
N SER A 369 -20.97 43.68 3.59
CA SER A 369 -20.87 44.71 2.55
C SER A 369 -20.88 44.11 1.14
N LEU A 370 -21.14 44.96 0.13
CA LEU A 370 -21.04 44.65 -1.30
C LEU A 370 -22.08 43.67 -1.90
N HIS A 371 -23.36 43.82 -1.51
CA HIS A 371 -24.48 43.45 -2.39
C HIS A 371 -25.29 44.68 -2.85
N GLN A 372 -24.71 45.41 -3.81
CA GLN A 372 -25.45 46.13 -4.84
C GLN A 372 -24.79 45.85 -6.21
N ALA A 373 -25.58 45.97 -7.28
CA ALA A 373 -25.15 45.76 -8.67
C ALA A 373 -24.58 44.37 -9.02
N LYS A 374 -25.46 43.35 -9.06
CA LYS A 374 -25.89 42.79 -10.36
C LYS A 374 -27.01 41.76 -10.19
N ASP A 375 -28.24 42.23 -10.34
CA ASP A 375 -29.35 41.38 -10.76
C ASP A 375 -29.31 41.29 -12.30
N GLN A 376 -29.14 40.07 -12.82
CA GLN A 376 -29.72 39.66 -14.10
C GLN A 376 -29.74 38.12 -14.20
N SER A 377 -30.95 37.61 -14.40
CA SER A 377 -31.28 36.24 -14.84
C SER A 377 -30.39 35.74 -15.99
N VAL A 378 -30.19 34.43 -16.22
CA VAL A 378 -31.23 33.42 -16.47
C VAL A 378 -30.84 32.03 -15.95
N ALA A 379 -31.84 31.25 -15.54
CA ALA A 379 -31.72 29.84 -15.15
C ALA A 379 -32.26 28.89 -16.24
N VAL A 380 -32.10 27.58 -16.01
CA VAL A 380 -32.62 26.45 -16.82
C VAL A 380 -31.86 26.15 -18.12
N ALA A 381 -31.03 25.10 -18.07
CA ALA A 381 -31.21 23.90 -18.89
C ALA A 381 -30.33 22.75 -18.35
N VAL A 382 -30.98 21.68 -17.88
CA VAL A 382 -30.38 20.32 -17.94
C VAL A 382 -30.61 19.80 -19.37
N ASP A 383 -29.90 18.75 -19.77
CA ASP A 383 -29.92 18.14 -21.11
C ASP A 383 -29.33 19.00 -22.24
N ARG A 384 -28.02 18.89 -22.42
CA ARG A 384 -27.41 18.83 -23.76
C ARG A 384 -26.19 17.91 -23.76
N GLU A 385 -26.07 17.13 -24.83
CA GLU A 385 -25.02 16.13 -25.01
C GLU A 385 -23.64 16.76 -25.26
N SER A 386 -22.61 15.91 -25.24
CA SER A 386 -21.23 16.29 -25.54
C SER A 386 -21.07 16.84 -26.96
N GLN A 387 -20.99 18.17 -27.08
CA GLN A 387 -20.38 18.82 -28.22
C GLN A 387 -19.12 19.56 -27.76
N LEU A 388 -17.97 19.08 -28.25
CA LEU A 388 -16.81 19.94 -28.43
C LEU A 388 -17.24 21.18 -29.24
N PRO A 389 -16.67 22.38 -28.99
CA PRO A 389 -17.00 23.56 -29.79
C PRO A 389 -16.83 23.21 -31.27
N SER A 390 -17.89 23.44 -32.06
CA SER A 390 -17.96 22.98 -33.44
C SER A 390 -16.86 23.64 -34.26
N GLN A 391 -15.78 22.90 -34.48
CA GLN A 391 -14.66 23.31 -35.32
C GLN A 391 -15.20 23.77 -36.69
N PRO A 392 -14.66 24.85 -37.28
CA PRO A 392 -15.06 25.25 -38.62
C PRO A 392 -14.86 24.07 -39.57
N LYS A 393 -15.86 23.80 -40.43
CA LYS A 393 -15.78 22.76 -41.46
C LYS A 393 -14.85 23.18 -42.60
N VAL A 394 -13.56 23.22 -42.31
CA VAL A 394 -12.48 23.37 -43.27
C VAL A 394 -12.57 22.23 -44.29
N SER A 395 -12.48 22.55 -45.57
CA SER A 395 -12.37 21.58 -46.65
C SER A 395 -10.92 21.25 -47.00
N LEU A 396 -10.67 20.07 -47.57
CA LEU A 396 -9.35 19.69 -48.07
C LEU A 396 -8.81 20.71 -49.10
N ASN A 397 -9.71 21.32 -49.88
CA ASN A 397 -9.39 22.32 -50.89
C ASN A 397 -8.78 23.60 -50.31
N GLU A 398 -9.10 23.96 -49.05
CA GLU A 398 -8.48 25.09 -48.33
C GLU A 398 -7.09 24.72 -47.80
N ALA A 399 -6.86 23.44 -47.47
CA ALA A 399 -5.59 22.95 -46.94
C ALA A 399 -4.55 22.64 -48.02
N VAL A 400 -4.94 22.14 -49.20
CA VAL A 400 -4.00 21.76 -50.28
C VAL A 400 -3.03 22.89 -50.68
N PRO A 401 -3.45 24.17 -50.83
CA PRO A 401 -2.51 25.27 -51.10
C PRO A 401 -1.49 25.51 -49.98
N ILE A 402 -1.88 25.25 -48.72
CA ILE A 402 -1.00 25.37 -47.55
C ILE A 402 -0.01 24.19 -47.55
N LEU A 403 -0.49 22.95 -47.69
CA LEU A 403 0.34 21.75 -47.79
C LEU A 403 1.35 21.85 -48.94
N ALA A 404 0.93 22.37 -50.10
CA ALA A 404 1.81 22.60 -51.25
C ALA A 404 2.89 23.66 -51.01
N SER A 405 2.58 24.71 -50.23
CA SER A 405 3.51 25.83 -50.00
C SER A 405 4.27 25.77 -48.67
N ARG A 406 4.03 24.74 -47.84
CA ARG A 406 4.64 24.56 -46.50
C ARG A 406 5.15 23.14 -46.20
N CYS A 407 4.63 22.10 -46.86
CA CYS A 407 4.86 20.70 -46.46
C CYS A 407 5.41 19.81 -47.58
N TYR A 408 4.89 19.91 -48.81
CA TYR A 408 5.26 19.01 -49.91
C TYR A 408 6.75 19.05 -50.27
N GLY A 409 7.42 20.20 -50.12
CA GLY A 409 8.87 20.35 -50.36
C GLY A 409 9.77 19.43 -49.51
N CYS A 410 9.25 18.91 -48.40
CA CYS A 410 9.90 17.89 -47.56
C CYS A 410 9.16 16.52 -47.57
N HIS A 411 7.89 16.48 -47.97
CA HIS A 411 7.01 15.30 -47.91
C HIS A 411 6.29 15.04 -49.25
N GLY A 412 7.05 14.61 -50.27
CA GLY A 412 6.57 14.10 -51.55
C GLY A 412 7.12 14.82 -52.79
N GLU A 413 7.64 16.05 -52.67
CA GLU A 413 8.20 16.77 -53.81
C GLU A 413 9.67 16.37 -54.10
N LYS A 414 10.02 16.25 -55.39
CA LYS A 414 11.37 15.86 -55.86
C LYS A 414 11.89 14.54 -55.25
N GLY A 415 10.97 13.65 -54.84
CA GLY A 415 11.29 12.38 -54.17
C GLY A 415 11.74 12.51 -52.71
N LYS A 416 11.67 13.71 -52.11
CA LYS A 416 11.97 13.90 -50.69
C LYS A 416 10.82 13.37 -49.82
N VAL A 417 11.12 12.43 -48.93
CA VAL A 417 10.17 11.89 -47.94
C VAL A 417 10.77 11.96 -46.53
N LYS A 418 11.00 13.19 -46.03
CA LYS A 418 11.47 13.41 -44.65
C LYS A 418 10.52 12.68 -43.67
N GLY A 419 11.08 12.05 -42.64
CA GLY A 419 10.30 11.26 -41.68
C GLY A 419 9.59 10.01 -42.23
N LYS A 420 9.93 9.55 -43.45
CA LYS A 420 9.24 8.46 -44.18
C LYS A 420 7.76 8.79 -44.52
N VAL A 421 7.42 10.08 -44.60
CA VAL A 421 6.05 10.56 -44.92
C VAL A 421 6.02 11.21 -46.30
N ASP A 422 5.06 10.79 -47.12
CA ASP A 422 4.71 11.38 -48.41
C ASP A 422 3.26 11.90 -48.38
N LEU A 423 3.08 13.22 -48.38
CA LEU A 423 1.77 13.89 -48.38
C LEU A 423 1.23 14.15 -49.80
N LYS A 424 1.97 13.77 -50.84
CA LYS A 424 1.52 13.75 -52.24
C LYS A 424 1.02 12.37 -52.68
N ALA A 425 1.40 11.30 -51.98
CA ALA A 425 0.79 9.98 -52.12
C ALA A 425 -0.65 9.92 -51.59
N VAL A 426 -1.01 10.80 -50.65
CA VAL A 426 -2.33 10.85 -49.99
C VAL A 426 -3.03 12.17 -50.28
N THR A 427 -3.87 12.20 -51.32
CA THR A 427 -4.52 13.43 -51.84
C THR A 427 -6.02 13.53 -51.59
N THR A 428 -6.62 12.55 -50.88
CA THR A 428 -8.07 12.46 -50.63
C THR A 428 -8.38 12.26 -49.15
N ARG A 429 -9.58 12.66 -48.69
CA ARG A 429 -10.05 12.41 -47.31
C ARG A 429 -10.01 10.93 -47.00
N GLU A 430 -10.45 10.11 -47.95
CA GLU A 430 -10.55 8.66 -47.85
C GLU A 430 -9.16 8.01 -47.71
N GLY A 431 -8.12 8.59 -48.32
CA GLY A 431 -6.74 8.18 -48.10
C GLY A 431 -6.26 8.46 -46.67
N PHE A 432 -6.52 9.67 -46.16
CA PHE A 432 -6.18 10.04 -44.77
C PHE A 432 -6.96 9.27 -43.71
N LEU A 433 -8.20 8.85 -44.01
CA LEU A 433 -8.98 7.97 -43.13
C LEU A 433 -8.50 6.51 -43.18
N LYS A 434 -7.92 6.07 -44.31
CA LYS A 434 -7.34 4.74 -44.46
C LYS A 434 -5.99 4.61 -43.76
N ASP A 435 -5.16 5.65 -43.80
CA ASP A 435 -3.94 5.77 -42.97
C ASP A 435 -4.19 6.73 -41.80
N ILE A 436 -4.97 6.25 -40.83
CA ILE A 436 -5.32 7.04 -39.64
C ILE A 436 -4.12 7.29 -38.73
N GLU A 437 -3.08 6.46 -38.80
CA GLU A 437 -1.82 6.70 -38.09
C GLU A 437 -1.07 7.89 -38.66
N LEU A 438 -0.96 8.01 -39.99
CA LEU A 438 -0.41 9.20 -40.64
C LEU A 438 -1.22 10.44 -40.26
N THR A 439 -2.55 10.36 -40.27
CA THR A 439 -3.42 11.46 -39.84
C THR A 439 -3.16 11.88 -38.39
N GLN A 440 -3.01 10.92 -37.45
CA GLN A 440 -2.64 11.22 -36.06
C GLN A 440 -1.23 11.84 -35.95
N LYS A 441 -0.24 11.32 -36.69
CA LYS A 441 1.13 11.86 -36.75
C LYS A 441 1.14 13.31 -37.27
N ILE A 442 0.31 13.64 -38.27
CA ILE A 442 0.12 15.01 -38.75
C ILE A 442 -0.52 15.90 -37.68
N VAL A 443 -1.59 15.43 -37.01
CA VAL A 443 -2.26 16.17 -35.93
C VAL A 443 -1.29 16.49 -34.79
N ASP A 444 -0.44 15.56 -34.38
CA ASP A 444 0.51 15.77 -33.29
C ASP A 444 1.66 16.70 -33.70
N ALA A 445 2.24 16.52 -34.89
CA ALA A 445 3.29 17.40 -35.42
C ALA A 445 2.81 18.85 -35.59
N LEU A 446 1.52 19.05 -35.95
CA LEU A 446 0.90 20.37 -35.98
C LEU A 446 0.66 20.92 -34.56
N ASN A 447 0.02 20.15 -33.68
CA ASN A 447 -0.29 20.58 -32.31
C ASN A 447 0.96 21.01 -31.52
N PHE A 448 2.09 20.32 -31.70
CA PHE A 448 3.36 20.65 -31.05
C PHE A 448 4.29 21.53 -31.90
N LYS A 449 3.78 22.10 -32.99
CA LYS A 449 4.48 23.06 -33.89
C LYS A 449 5.85 22.56 -34.35
N GLU A 450 5.90 21.25 -34.64
CA GLU A 450 7.10 20.56 -35.10
C GLU A 450 7.30 20.71 -36.61
N MET A 451 6.21 20.98 -37.32
CA MET A 451 6.16 21.19 -38.77
C MET A 451 5.45 22.51 -39.10
N PRO A 452 6.02 23.34 -39.99
CA PRO A 452 7.31 23.19 -40.67
C PRO A 452 8.54 23.32 -39.72
N PRO A 453 9.70 22.76 -40.10
CA PRO A 453 10.98 22.98 -39.41
C PRO A 453 11.39 24.47 -39.34
N GLU A 454 12.27 24.85 -38.42
CA GLU A 454 12.67 26.27 -38.22
C GLU A 454 13.47 26.87 -39.39
N ASP A 455 14.17 26.03 -40.15
CA ASP A 455 14.82 26.34 -41.43
C ASP A 455 13.83 26.56 -42.59
N GLU A 456 12.56 26.16 -42.42
CA GLU A 456 11.51 26.23 -43.42
C GLU A 456 10.44 27.31 -43.11
N LYS A 457 9.66 27.65 -44.13
CA LYS A 457 8.62 28.71 -44.01
C LYS A 457 7.51 28.28 -43.06
N GLN A 458 7.52 28.88 -41.87
CA GLN A 458 6.53 28.65 -40.80
C GLN A 458 5.07 28.91 -41.21
N LEU A 459 4.15 28.24 -40.51
CA LEU A 459 2.70 28.49 -40.62
C LEU A 459 2.33 29.75 -39.84
N SER A 460 1.52 30.63 -40.44
CA SER A 460 0.78 31.63 -39.68
C SER A 460 -0.26 30.96 -38.78
N SER A 461 -0.69 31.64 -37.71
CA SER A 461 -1.71 31.12 -36.79
C SER A 461 -3.03 30.74 -37.50
N LYS A 462 -3.35 31.37 -38.63
CA LYS A 462 -4.53 31.02 -39.44
C LYS A 462 -4.31 29.73 -40.23
N GLU A 463 -3.17 29.57 -40.89
CA GLU A 463 -2.83 28.33 -41.63
C GLU A 463 -2.70 27.13 -40.68
N HIS A 464 -2.09 27.35 -39.51
CA HIS A 464 -1.97 26.35 -38.44
C HIS A 464 -3.34 25.86 -37.95
N LEU A 465 -4.26 26.79 -37.66
CA LEU A 465 -5.64 26.45 -37.29
C LEU A 465 -6.37 25.69 -38.41
N ILE A 466 -6.24 26.12 -39.67
CA ILE A 466 -6.88 25.44 -40.82
C ILE A 466 -6.44 23.97 -40.91
N LEU A 467 -5.13 23.70 -40.89
CA LEU A 467 -4.62 22.33 -40.96
C LEU A 467 -5.01 21.50 -39.71
N THR A 468 -4.87 22.08 -38.52
CA THR A 468 -5.16 21.39 -37.25
C THR A 468 -6.64 21.04 -37.13
N SER A 469 -7.55 21.95 -37.49
CA SER A 469 -9.00 21.69 -37.52
C SER A 469 -9.38 20.63 -38.54
N LEU A 470 -8.76 20.62 -39.74
CA LEU A 470 -9.04 19.63 -40.79
C LEU A 470 -8.66 18.21 -40.36
N PHE A 471 -7.40 17.97 -40.00
CA PHE A 471 -6.92 16.62 -39.68
C PHE A 471 -7.48 16.13 -38.35
N SER A 472 -7.71 17.01 -37.37
CA SER A 472 -8.49 16.65 -36.16
C SER A 472 -9.95 16.34 -36.51
N GLY A 473 -10.53 17.00 -37.51
CA GLY A 473 -11.85 16.68 -38.05
C GLY A 473 -11.90 15.26 -38.62
N TYR A 474 -10.96 14.89 -39.48
CA TYR A 474 -10.85 13.53 -40.03
C TYR A 474 -10.65 12.48 -38.94
N LEU A 475 -9.80 12.76 -37.94
CA LEU A 475 -9.60 11.88 -36.80
C LEU A 475 -10.91 11.64 -36.03
N ASN A 476 -11.64 12.72 -35.74
CA ASN A 476 -12.93 12.67 -35.04
C ASN A 476 -14.03 11.98 -35.87
N ASP A 477 -14.02 12.09 -37.20
CA ASP A 477 -14.96 11.40 -38.07
C ASP A 477 -14.65 9.90 -38.13
N TYR A 478 -13.38 9.51 -38.35
CA TYR A 478 -12.93 8.11 -38.28
C TYR A 478 -13.36 7.46 -36.96
N ILE A 479 -13.16 8.15 -35.84
CA ILE A 479 -13.52 7.69 -34.50
C ILE A 479 -15.04 7.44 -34.35
N LYS A 480 -15.90 8.25 -34.97
CA LYS A 480 -17.36 8.05 -34.95
C LYS A 480 -17.79 6.91 -35.88
N GLU A 481 -17.12 6.78 -37.02
CA GLU A 481 -17.48 5.84 -38.09
C GLU A 481 -16.94 4.42 -37.84
N SER A 482 -15.76 4.27 -37.22
CA SER A 482 -15.08 2.98 -37.04
C SER A 482 -15.75 2.09 -35.98
N GLY A 483 -16.10 2.67 -34.82
CA GLY A 483 -16.54 1.94 -33.63
C GLY A 483 -15.54 0.88 -33.12
N ALA A 484 -14.30 0.92 -33.60
CA ALA A 484 -13.31 -0.13 -33.42
C ALA A 484 -12.48 0.10 -32.14
N LEU A 485 -12.14 -0.98 -31.44
CA LEU A 485 -11.14 -0.97 -30.36
C LEU A 485 -9.94 -1.82 -30.79
N LYS A 486 -8.72 -1.39 -30.45
CA LYS A 486 -7.54 -2.25 -30.49
C LYS A 486 -7.77 -3.42 -29.52
N SER A 487 -7.70 -4.65 -30.03
CA SER A 487 -7.93 -5.86 -29.25
C SER A 487 -6.91 -5.95 -28.11
N THR A 488 -7.38 -6.34 -26.94
CA THR A 488 -6.54 -6.97 -25.92
C THR A 488 -5.94 -8.26 -26.51
N VAL A 489 -4.67 -8.51 -26.24
CA VAL A 489 -3.97 -9.75 -26.66
C VAL A 489 -4.03 -10.74 -25.50
N MET A 490 -4.26 -12.03 -25.79
CA MET A 490 -4.25 -13.08 -24.77
C MET A 490 -2.85 -13.17 -24.16
N ARG A 491 -2.72 -12.93 -22.86
CA ARG A 491 -1.42 -12.83 -22.18
C ARG A 491 -1.33 -13.75 -20.98
N ARG A 492 -0.14 -14.26 -20.67
CA ARG A 492 0.07 -14.84 -19.35
C ARG A 492 0.16 -13.76 -18.27
N MET A 493 0.06 -14.20 -17.03
CA MET A 493 0.53 -13.44 -15.88
C MET A 493 2.04 -13.20 -15.98
N ASN A 494 2.46 -12.02 -15.57
CA ASN A 494 3.87 -11.77 -15.26
C ASN A 494 4.24 -12.36 -13.89
N ARG A 495 5.52 -12.33 -13.54
CA ARG A 495 6.07 -12.90 -12.30
C ARG A 495 5.43 -12.36 -11.02
N TYR A 496 5.15 -11.06 -10.99
CA TYR A 496 4.50 -10.39 -9.86
C TYR A 496 3.03 -10.83 -9.71
N GLU A 497 2.31 -10.87 -10.83
CA GLU A 497 0.91 -11.32 -10.92
C GLU A 497 0.74 -12.80 -10.56
N TYR A 498 1.62 -13.68 -11.05
CA TYR A 498 1.57 -15.12 -10.75
C TYR A 498 1.81 -15.38 -9.26
N ASN A 499 2.81 -14.73 -8.66
CA ASN A 499 3.09 -14.80 -7.22
C ASN A 499 1.85 -14.44 -6.39
N ASN A 500 1.25 -13.28 -6.65
CA ASN A 500 0.07 -12.82 -5.92
C ASN A 500 -1.14 -13.74 -6.15
N SER A 501 -1.35 -14.19 -7.39
CA SER A 501 -2.45 -15.08 -7.77
C SER A 501 -2.35 -16.44 -7.08
N VAL A 502 -1.16 -17.02 -6.98
CA VAL A 502 -0.93 -18.29 -6.26
C VAL A 502 -1.06 -18.09 -4.75
N ARG A 503 -0.49 -17.02 -4.19
CA ARG A 503 -0.68 -16.65 -2.77
C ARG A 503 -2.15 -16.53 -2.42
N ASP A 504 -2.91 -15.77 -3.19
CA ASP A 504 -4.32 -15.48 -2.92
C ASP A 504 -5.23 -16.69 -3.18
N LEU A 505 -4.90 -17.56 -4.13
CA LEU A 505 -5.63 -18.81 -4.38
C LEU A 505 -5.39 -19.83 -3.26
N LEU A 506 -4.13 -20.03 -2.88
CA LEU A 506 -3.70 -21.06 -1.91
C LEU A 506 -3.63 -20.53 -0.46
N GLN A 507 -4.11 -19.31 -0.22
CA GLN A 507 -4.13 -18.64 1.08
C GLN A 507 -2.76 -18.72 1.79
N LEU A 508 -1.69 -18.35 1.08
CA LEU A 508 -0.33 -18.36 1.62
C LEU A 508 -0.05 -17.11 2.45
N LYS A 509 0.74 -17.26 3.52
CA LYS A 509 1.04 -16.19 4.49
C LYS A 509 1.97 -15.09 3.96
N GLY A 510 2.48 -15.23 2.73
CA GLY A 510 3.36 -14.25 2.10
C GLY A 510 3.68 -14.59 0.64
N ASP A 511 4.79 -14.03 0.14
CA ASP A 511 5.24 -14.26 -1.24
C ASP A 511 5.71 -15.71 -1.46
N VAL A 512 5.51 -16.23 -2.66
CA VAL A 512 5.85 -17.62 -3.07
C VAL A 512 7.37 -17.81 -3.21
N TYR A 513 8.06 -16.74 -3.60
CA TYR A 513 9.50 -16.66 -3.84
C TYR A 513 9.98 -15.20 -3.73
N PRO A 514 11.29 -14.94 -3.61
CA PRO A 514 11.82 -13.58 -3.60
C PRO A 514 11.38 -12.75 -4.82
N LEU A 515 10.93 -11.53 -4.56
CA LEU A 515 10.54 -10.53 -5.56
C LEU A 515 11.30 -9.21 -5.32
N PRO A 516 12.45 -8.99 -5.98
CA PRO A 516 13.13 -7.69 -6.00
C PRO A 516 12.22 -6.54 -6.48
N GLU A 517 11.24 -6.83 -7.34
CA GLU A 517 10.22 -5.88 -7.82
C GLU A 517 9.41 -5.25 -6.68
N LYS A 518 9.25 -5.94 -5.54
CA LYS A 518 8.56 -5.42 -4.34
C LYS A 518 9.51 -4.57 -3.50
N VAL A 519 9.95 -3.44 -4.03
CA VAL A 519 10.99 -2.56 -3.46
C VAL A 519 10.79 -2.32 -1.96
N ILE A 520 9.57 -2.00 -1.52
CA ILE A 520 9.25 -1.74 -0.11
C ILE A 520 8.94 -3.05 0.62
N ARG A 521 9.67 -3.33 1.72
CA ARG A 521 9.35 -4.37 2.71
C ARG A 521 9.05 -3.72 4.07
N SER A 522 7.98 -4.16 4.71
CA SER A 522 7.42 -3.51 5.92
C SER A 522 6.52 -4.46 6.71
N SER A 523 6.08 -4.01 7.89
CA SER A 523 4.82 -4.46 8.50
C SER A 523 3.60 -3.80 7.81
N SER A 524 2.39 -4.01 8.33
CA SER A 524 1.17 -3.42 7.78
C SER A 524 1.02 -1.93 8.15
N TYR A 525 1.50 -1.05 7.26
CA TYR A 525 1.26 0.41 7.35
C TYR A 525 0.22 0.91 6.33
N PHE A 526 -0.04 0.12 5.29
CA PHE A 526 -0.79 0.54 4.12
C PHE A 526 -2.29 0.21 4.29
N ASN A 527 -3.05 1.18 4.81
CA ASN A 527 -4.49 1.06 5.05
C ASN A 527 -5.29 2.17 4.34
N PRO A 528 -5.71 1.97 3.07
CA PRO A 528 -6.45 2.97 2.31
C PRO A 528 -7.82 3.33 2.89
N SER A 529 -8.54 2.34 3.46
CA SER A 529 -9.85 2.56 4.11
C SER A 529 -9.85 3.56 5.26
N SER A 530 -8.67 3.90 5.82
CA SER A 530 -8.53 4.95 6.84
C SER A 530 -8.60 6.38 6.29
N GLY A 531 -8.43 6.56 4.98
CA GLY A 531 -8.32 7.88 4.32
C GLY A 531 -7.09 8.71 4.75
N ARG A 532 -6.13 8.12 5.47
CA ARG A 532 -5.00 8.83 6.10
C ARG A 532 -3.70 8.03 5.98
N PHE A 533 -2.69 8.60 5.32
CA PHE A 533 -1.40 7.93 5.23
C PHE A 533 -0.55 8.24 6.49
N PRO A 534 0.21 7.28 7.05
CA PRO A 534 0.92 7.51 8.32
C PRO A 534 1.94 8.65 8.25
N LYS A 535 2.19 9.34 9.37
CA LYS A 535 3.22 10.39 9.44
C LYS A 535 4.65 9.85 9.51
N SER A 536 4.81 8.67 10.08
CA SER A 536 6.07 7.93 10.26
C SER A 536 5.84 6.50 9.80
N ILE A 537 6.80 5.91 9.08
CA ILE A 537 6.73 4.51 8.63
C ILE A 537 8.13 3.88 8.69
N ARG A 538 8.29 2.82 9.48
CA ARG A 538 9.53 2.03 9.48
C ARG A 538 9.54 1.04 8.32
N LEU A 539 10.50 1.20 7.40
CA LEU A 539 10.59 0.48 6.14
C LEU A 539 11.97 -0.14 5.92
N SER A 540 12.00 -1.16 5.09
CA SER A 540 13.20 -1.82 4.56
C SER A 540 13.11 -1.92 3.04
N ASN A 541 14.26 -2.01 2.36
CA ASN A 541 14.31 -2.04 0.90
C ASN A 541 14.76 -3.42 0.41
N ARG A 542 13.94 -4.13 -0.38
CA ARG A 542 14.29 -5.48 -0.89
C ARG A 542 15.49 -5.47 -1.85
N ALA A 543 15.72 -4.38 -2.57
CA ALA A 543 16.90 -4.23 -3.45
C ALA A 543 18.22 -4.04 -2.68
N LEU A 544 18.18 -3.87 -1.35
CA LEU A 544 19.36 -3.80 -0.47
C LEU A 544 19.66 -5.12 0.28
N GLY A 545 18.97 -6.22 -0.02
CA GLY A 545 19.17 -7.50 0.68
C GLY A 545 19.71 -8.61 -0.22
N LYS A 546 21.03 -8.75 -0.36
CA LYS A 546 21.65 -9.88 -1.11
C LYS A 546 21.10 -11.24 -0.66
N ASN A 547 21.24 -11.55 0.63
CA ASN A 547 20.72 -12.77 1.23
C ASN A 547 19.20 -12.95 1.02
N GLN A 548 18.44 -11.85 0.82
CA GLN A 548 16.98 -11.88 0.64
C GLN A 548 16.55 -12.13 -0.82
N ILE A 549 17.49 -12.06 -1.77
CA ILE A 549 17.32 -12.49 -3.16
C ILE A 549 17.75 -13.96 -3.32
N GLU A 550 18.78 -14.37 -2.58
CA GLU A 550 19.41 -15.70 -2.64
C GLU A 550 18.71 -16.75 -1.76
N GLN A 551 18.11 -16.36 -0.62
CA GLN A 551 17.34 -17.28 0.23
C GLN A 551 15.93 -17.54 -0.33
N HIS A 552 15.57 -18.81 -0.45
CA HIS A 552 14.23 -19.23 -0.84
C HIS A 552 13.22 -19.00 0.31
N ILE A 553 12.01 -18.53 -0.01
CA ILE A 553 10.91 -18.40 1.00
C ILE A 553 10.27 -19.76 1.30
N LEU A 554 10.20 -20.64 0.30
CA LEU A 554 9.76 -22.03 0.40
C LEU A 554 10.88 -22.92 -0.15
N THR A 555 11.29 -23.96 0.58
CA THR A 555 12.51 -24.70 0.22
C THR A 555 12.37 -25.37 -1.15
N GLY A 556 13.34 -25.11 -2.04
CA GLY A 556 13.31 -25.59 -3.43
C GLY A 556 12.39 -24.80 -4.39
N VAL A 557 11.75 -23.71 -3.94
CA VAL A 557 10.94 -22.83 -4.80
C VAL A 557 11.75 -21.62 -5.27
N SER A 558 12.04 -21.56 -6.56
CA SER A 558 12.72 -20.43 -7.21
C SER A 558 11.77 -19.69 -8.17
N PRO A 559 11.93 -18.37 -8.35
CA PRO A 559 11.16 -17.61 -9.34
C PRO A 559 11.50 -18.06 -10.77
N PHE A 560 10.57 -17.82 -11.71
CA PHE A 560 10.92 -17.84 -13.14
C PHE A 560 11.63 -16.54 -13.55
N ALA A 561 12.10 -16.48 -14.80
CA ALA A 561 12.79 -15.31 -15.36
C ALA A 561 11.97 -14.02 -15.15
N ILE A 562 12.65 -12.88 -14.96
CA ILE A 562 11.97 -11.60 -14.80
C ILE A 562 11.35 -11.17 -16.13
N ASP A 563 10.10 -10.69 -16.06
CA ASP A 563 9.42 -10.11 -17.21
C ASP A 563 9.92 -8.69 -17.43
N LEU A 564 10.57 -8.48 -18.58
CA LEU A 564 11.07 -7.16 -19.00
C LEU A 564 9.90 -6.20 -19.26
N GLN A 565 10.13 -4.93 -18.98
CA GLN A 565 9.23 -3.85 -19.33
C GLN A 565 9.38 -3.51 -20.82
N SER A 566 8.28 -3.47 -21.58
CA SER A 566 8.29 -2.97 -22.96
C SER A 566 8.81 -1.54 -22.99
N GLU A 567 9.58 -1.17 -24.03
CA GLU A 567 10.38 0.07 -24.07
C GLU A 567 9.62 1.35 -23.68
N HIS A 568 8.34 1.45 -24.06
CA HIS A 568 7.43 2.57 -23.77
C HIS A 568 6.13 2.10 -23.09
N GLY A 569 6.20 1.11 -22.19
CA GLY A 569 5.01 0.54 -21.54
C GLY A 569 5.31 -0.23 -20.26
N PHE A 570 4.68 -1.38 -20.08
CA PHE A 570 4.64 -2.14 -18.83
C PHE A 570 4.87 -3.64 -19.06
N ASN A 571 5.46 -4.33 -18.08
CA ASN A 571 5.67 -5.78 -18.11
C ASN A 571 4.38 -6.62 -17.96
N ASN A 572 3.21 -6.02 -18.22
CA ASN A 572 1.92 -6.69 -18.37
C ASN A 572 1.34 -6.52 -19.79
N ARG A 573 2.12 -6.00 -20.75
CA ARG A 573 1.79 -5.92 -22.18
C ARG A 573 1.59 -7.31 -22.78
N GLY A 574 0.45 -7.53 -23.44
CA GLY A 574 0.06 -8.86 -23.93
C GLY A 574 0.78 -9.34 -25.19
N ASP A 575 1.35 -8.43 -25.97
CA ASP A 575 2.19 -8.70 -27.13
C ASP A 575 3.62 -9.15 -26.75
N GLU A 576 4.13 -8.72 -25.58
CA GLU A 576 5.44 -9.19 -25.05
C GLU A 576 5.33 -10.55 -24.34
N LEU A 577 4.23 -10.78 -23.62
CA LEU A 577 4.05 -11.90 -22.68
C LEU A 577 3.64 -13.22 -23.35
N SER A 578 4.49 -13.66 -24.29
CA SER A 578 4.43 -14.98 -24.91
C SER A 578 4.79 -16.12 -23.93
N VAL A 579 4.54 -17.37 -24.36
CA VAL A 579 4.83 -18.60 -23.62
C VAL A 579 5.50 -19.62 -24.52
N SER A 580 6.76 -19.96 -24.23
CA SER A 580 7.47 -21.06 -24.89
C SER A 580 7.14 -22.42 -24.25
N PRO A 581 7.35 -23.56 -24.94
CA PRO A 581 7.19 -24.89 -24.34
C PRO A 581 8.04 -25.09 -23.07
N ILE A 582 9.24 -24.50 -23.04
CA ILE A 582 10.12 -24.51 -21.86
C ILE A 582 9.44 -23.82 -20.67
N MET A 583 8.76 -22.70 -20.90
CA MET A 583 8.06 -21.95 -19.85
C MET A 583 6.84 -22.71 -19.30
N VAL A 584 6.14 -23.50 -20.12
CA VAL A 584 5.09 -24.42 -19.62
C VAL A 584 5.70 -25.49 -18.69
N GLU A 585 6.89 -26.01 -19.04
CA GLU A 585 7.62 -26.93 -18.16
C GLU A 585 8.10 -26.23 -16.87
N THR A 586 8.52 -24.95 -16.95
CA THR A 586 8.84 -24.12 -15.78
C THR A 586 7.63 -23.96 -14.86
N PHE A 587 6.44 -23.64 -15.39
CA PHE A 587 5.22 -23.58 -14.57
C PHE A 587 4.89 -24.93 -13.92
N LEU A 588 5.11 -26.06 -14.59
CA LEU A 588 4.91 -27.38 -14.00
C LEU A 588 5.95 -27.72 -12.92
N LYS A 589 7.23 -27.37 -13.13
CA LYS A 589 8.30 -27.53 -12.13
C LYS A 589 8.02 -26.67 -10.89
N LEU A 590 7.64 -25.41 -11.09
CA LEU A 590 7.28 -24.44 -10.05
C LEU A 590 6.01 -24.87 -9.30
N GLY A 591 4.94 -25.26 -10.00
CA GLY A 591 3.71 -25.75 -9.40
C GLY A 591 3.91 -27.05 -8.58
N ARG A 592 4.95 -27.84 -8.90
CA ARG A 592 5.39 -28.98 -8.09
C ARG A 592 6.21 -28.55 -6.87
N SER A 593 7.19 -27.65 -7.00
CA SER A 593 8.01 -27.26 -5.85
C SER A 593 7.17 -26.55 -4.78
N ILE A 594 6.27 -25.64 -5.17
CA ILE A 594 5.41 -24.89 -4.24
C ILE A 594 4.64 -25.81 -3.29
N VAL A 595 3.89 -26.79 -3.82
CA VAL A 595 3.04 -27.64 -2.98
C VAL A 595 3.82 -28.71 -2.21
N ASN A 596 5.02 -29.09 -2.68
CA ASN A 596 5.85 -30.13 -2.05
C ASN A 596 6.97 -29.55 -1.16
N ALA A 597 7.09 -28.24 -1.07
CA ALA A 597 7.95 -27.57 -0.10
C ALA A 597 7.58 -28.00 1.34
N PRO A 598 8.55 -28.29 2.22
CA PRO A 598 8.28 -28.71 3.61
C PRO A 598 7.39 -27.74 4.38
N GLU A 599 7.55 -26.44 4.12
CA GLU A 599 6.88 -25.36 4.85
C GLU A 599 5.42 -25.19 4.40
N PHE A 600 5.06 -25.66 3.19
CA PHE A 600 3.76 -25.39 2.56
C PHE A 600 2.56 -25.71 3.46
N ASP A 601 2.63 -26.81 4.23
CA ASP A 601 1.51 -27.25 5.07
C ASP A 601 1.21 -26.32 6.25
N GLY A 602 2.20 -25.55 6.73
CA GLY A 602 2.04 -24.51 7.74
C GLY A 602 2.06 -23.08 7.18
N TYR A 603 2.46 -22.90 5.92
CA TYR A 603 2.51 -21.62 5.21
C TYR A 603 1.22 -21.30 4.43
N SER A 604 0.44 -22.33 4.07
CA SER A 604 -0.91 -22.23 3.53
C SER A 604 -1.94 -22.34 4.65
N ASN A 605 -2.99 -21.52 4.59
CA ASN A 605 -4.19 -21.70 5.43
C ASN A 605 -5.25 -22.58 4.75
N LEU A 606 -5.09 -22.86 3.44
CA LEU A 606 -5.94 -23.80 2.70
C LEU A 606 -5.79 -25.24 3.23
N THR A 607 -4.58 -25.63 3.68
CA THR A 607 -4.23 -27.00 4.13
C THR A 607 -4.93 -27.49 5.39
N ASN A 608 -5.54 -26.58 6.14
CA ASN A 608 -6.37 -26.85 7.32
C ASN A 608 -7.87 -26.62 7.05
N SER A 609 -8.24 -26.32 5.81
CA SER A 609 -9.64 -26.20 5.38
C SER A 609 -10.19 -27.53 4.85
N SER A 610 -11.52 -27.65 4.82
CA SER A 610 -12.23 -28.82 4.31
C SER A 610 -11.85 -29.21 2.86
N LEU A 611 -11.31 -28.29 2.05
CA LEU A 611 -10.82 -28.58 0.69
C LEU A 611 -9.68 -29.64 0.68
N PHE A 612 -8.90 -29.76 1.75
CA PHE A 612 -7.89 -30.80 1.92
C PHE A 612 -8.36 -32.03 2.72
N GLU A 613 -9.63 -32.03 3.15
CA GLU A 613 -10.29 -33.16 3.80
C GLU A 613 -11.14 -33.96 2.80
N LEU A 614 -11.35 -35.24 3.09
CA LEU A 614 -12.13 -36.14 2.23
C LEU A 614 -13.63 -35.92 2.50
N PRO A 615 -14.45 -35.44 1.53
CA PRO A 615 -15.82 -34.98 1.80
C PRO A 615 -16.81 -36.07 2.26
N ALA A 616 -16.48 -37.35 2.09
CA ALA A 616 -17.24 -38.47 2.63
C ALA A 616 -16.38 -39.74 2.80
N LYS A 617 -16.88 -40.73 3.54
CA LYS A 617 -16.21 -42.03 3.77
C LYS A 617 -15.97 -42.88 2.50
N LYS A 618 -16.54 -42.49 1.36
CA LYS A 618 -16.27 -43.02 0.02
C LYS A 618 -16.21 -41.84 -0.95
N ILE A 619 -15.38 -41.93 -1.99
CA ILE A 619 -15.42 -40.96 -3.08
C ILE A 619 -16.69 -41.17 -3.90
N ASP A 620 -17.51 -40.12 -3.98
CA ASP A 620 -18.56 -39.93 -4.98
C ASP A 620 -18.15 -38.79 -5.92
N SER A 621 -18.35 -38.98 -7.22
CA SER A 621 -18.07 -37.95 -8.22
C SER A 621 -18.94 -36.71 -8.04
N LYS A 622 -20.22 -36.84 -7.61
CA LYS A 622 -21.10 -35.68 -7.42
C LYS A 622 -20.64 -34.83 -6.22
N GLN A 623 -20.27 -35.46 -5.12
CA GLN A 623 -19.63 -34.77 -3.98
C GLN A 623 -18.30 -34.10 -4.37
N LEU A 624 -17.41 -34.75 -5.12
CA LEU A 624 -16.17 -34.11 -5.61
C LEU A 624 -16.43 -32.92 -6.55
N LYS A 625 -17.48 -32.96 -7.39
CA LYS A 625 -17.89 -31.81 -8.23
C LYS A 625 -18.24 -30.59 -7.39
N LEU A 626 -19.01 -30.76 -6.30
CA LEU A 626 -19.29 -29.66 -5.37
C LEU A 626 -18.01 -29.20 -4.65
N HIS A 627 -17.22 -30.13 -4.12
CA HIS A 627 -16.00 -29.84 -3.34
C HIS A 627 -14.98 -28.98 -4.11
N LEU A 628 -14.84 -29.21 -5.42
CA LEU A 628 -13.89 -28.50 -6.28
C LEU A 628 -14.47 -27.26 -6.97
N SER A 629 -15.80 -27.03 -6.91
CA SER A 629 -16.51 -26.00 -7.69
C SER A 629 -15.91 -24.60 -7.52
N GLY A 630 -16.01 -24.01 -6.32
CA GLY A 630 -15.50 -22.68 -6.02
C GLY A 630 -13.97 -22.57 -6.16
N PHE A 631 -13.21 -23.64 -5.88
CA PHE A 631 -11.75 -23.62 -6.06
C PHE A 631 -11.36 -23.51 -7.53
N LEU A 632 -11.96 -24.30 -8.41
CA LEU A 632 -11.69 -24.26 -9.85
C LEU A 632 -12.24 -22.99 -10.49
N GLU A 633 -13.44 -22.54 -10.10
CA GLU A 633 -14.03 -21.27 -10.55
C GLU A 633 -13.13 -20.09 -10.19
N ARG A 634 -12.63 -20.02 -8.94
CA ARG A 634 -11.72 -18.95 -8.49
C ARG A 634 -10.34 -19.05 -9.13
N ALA A 635 -9.82 -20.25 -9.36
CA ALA A 635 -8.54 -20.45 -10.04
C ALA A 635 -8.59 -20.03 -11.51
N PHE A 636 -9.65 -20.37 -12.24
CA PHE A 636 -9.77 -20.07 -13.68
C PHE A 636 -10.60 -18.81 -13.99
N ARG A 637 -11.18 -18.18 -12.96
CA ARG A 637 -11.91 -16.90 -12.99
C ARG A 637 -13.09 -16.88 -13.96
N GLN A 638 -13.78 -18.02 -14.07
CA GLN A 638 -14.84 -18.25 -15.06
C GLN A 638 -15.75 -19.43 -14.63
N PRO A 639 -16.98 -19.53 -15.15
CA PRO A 639 -17.82 -20.72 -14.98
C PRO A 639 -17.13 -21.98 -15.49
N ILE A 640 -17.25 -23.09 -14.75
CA ILE A 640 -16.59 -24.35 -15.08
C ILE A 640 -17.55 -25.26 -15.84
N SER A 641 -17.28 -25.51 -17.13
CA SER A 641 -18.00 -26.50 -17.93
C SER A 641 -17.81 -27.92 -17.40
N GLU A 642 -18.80 -28.79 -17.59
CA GLU A 642 -18.79 -30.20 -17.20
C GLU A 642 -17.50 -30.92 -17.60
N ASP A 643 -16.98 -30.76 -18.83
CA ASP A 643 -15.76 -31.44 -19.29
C ASP A 643 -14.49 -31.03 -18.52
N VAL A 644 -14.40 -29.75 -18.13
CA VAL A 644 -13.28 -29.24 -17.33
C VAL A 644 -13.39 -29.77 -15.91
N MET A 645 -14.59 -29.76 -15.34
CA MET A 645 -14.86 -30.33 -14.02
C MET A 645 -14.56 -31.84 -13.98
N ASN A 646 -15.10 -32.61 -14.92
CA ASN A 646 -14.92 -34.06 -15.06
C ASN A 646 -13.43 -34.42 -15.18
N ARG A 647 -12.65 -33.66 -15.97
CA ARG A 647 -11.20 -33.85 -16.12
C ARG A 647 -10.44 -33.69 -14.79
N TYR A 648 -10.74 -32.65 -14.02
CA TYR A 648 -10.06 -32.40 -12.75
C TYR A 648 -10.53 -33.32 -11.61
N VAL A 649 -11.83 -33.66 -11.55
CA VAL A 649 -12.39 -34.66 -10.62
C VAL A 649 -11.80 -36.05 -10.89
N GLY A 650 -11.75 -36.49 -12.15
CA GLY A 650 -11.19 -37.79 -12.52
C GLY A 650 -9.69 -37.92 -12.21
N TYR A 651 -8.93 -36.82 -12.38
CA TYR A 651 -7.51 -36.77 -11.98
C TYR A 651 -7.31 -36.91 -10.46
N LEU A 652 -8.14 -36.23 -9.66
CA LEU A 652 -8.09 -36.32 -8.20
C LEU A 652 -8.43 -37.73 -7.69
N ASP A 653 -9.47 -38.35 -8.24
CA ASP A 653 -9.86 -39.73 -7.90
C ASP A 653 -8.76 -40.73 -8.30
N ALA A 654 -8.17 -40.61 -9.49
CA ALA A 654 -7.05 -41.45 -9.91
C ALA A 654 -5.83 -41.35 -8.98
N GLU A 655 -5.40 -40.14 -8.62
CA GLU A 655 -4.30 -39.97 -7.66
C GLU A 655 -4.68 -40.40 -6.24
N TYR A 656 -5.94 -40.26 -5.80
CA TYR A 656 -6.38 -40.79 -4.50
C TYR A 656 -6.36 -42.33 -4.46
N ARG A 657 -6.91 -43.00 -5.49
CA ARG A 657 -6.90 -44.46 -5.62
C ARG A 657 -5.49 -45.03 -5.55
N LYS A 658 -4.50 -44.30 -6.08
CA LYS A 658 -3.07 -44.62 -6.09
C LYS A 658 -2.37 -44.31 -4.76
N ASN A 659 -2.49 -43.09 -4.25
CA ASN A 659 -1.71 -42.60 -3.11
C ASN A 659 -2.35 -42.90 -1.73
N LYS A 660 -3.63 -43.30 -1.69
CA LYS A 660 -4.47 -43.51 -0.50
C LYS A 660 -4.58 -42.33 0.48
N SER A 661 -4.02 -41.17 0.13
CA SER A 661 -3.98 -39.95 0.94
C SER A 661 -4.64 -38.81 0.17
N PHE A 662 -5.74 -38.28 0.70
CA PHE A 662 -6.45 -37.18 0.07
C PHE A 662 -5.59 -35.91 0.04
N LYS A 663 -4.91 -35.57 1.15
CA LYS A 663 -4.01 -34.40 1.22
C LYS A 663 -2.91 -34.43 0.14
N LYS A 664 -2.24 -35.57 -0.07
CA LYS A 664 -1.23 -35.74 -1.13
C LYS A 664 -1.84 -35.62 -2.53
N SER A 665 -3.03 -36.15 -2.74
CA SER A 665 -3.73 -36.13 -4.05
C SER A 665 -4.26 -34.73 -4.38
N MET A 666 -4.74 -34.00 -3.38
CA MET A 666 -5.15 -32.60 -3.50
C MET A 666 -3.95 -31.70 -3.82
N LYS A 667 -2.75 -31.95 -3.26
CA LYS A 667 -1.51 -31.28 -3.69
C LYS A 667 -1.23 -31.51 -5.19
N LYS A 668 -1.38 -32.75 -5.70
CA LYS A 668 -1.23 -33.04 -7.14
C LYS A 668 -2.26 -32.30 -7.98
N LEU A 669 -3.52 -32.24 -7.53
CA LEU A 669 -4.56 -31.46 -8.21
C LEU A 669 -4.21 -29.97 -8.24
N ILE A 670 -3.76 -29.38 -7.13
CA ILE A 670 -3.33 -27.97 -7.07
C ILE A 670 -2.19 -27.70 -8.05
N THR A 671 -1.17 -28.58 -8.13
CA THR A 671 -0.13 -28.50 -9.17
C THR A 671 -0.74 -28.43 -10.57
N ALA A 672 -1.68 -29.33 -10.89
CA ALA A 672 -2.34 -29.40 -12.21
C ALA A 672 -3.30 -28.23 -12.49
N VAL A 673 -3.68 -27.47 -11.46
CA VAL A 673 -4.46 -26.23 -11.57
C VAL A 673 -3.55 -25.04 -11.80
N ILE A 674 -2.56 -24.78 -10.92
CA ILE A 674 -1.69 -23.59 -11.05
C ILE A 674 -0.70 -23.67 -12.22
N SER A 675 -0.38 -24.88 -12.69
CA SER A 675 0.40 -25.11 -13.92
C SER A 675 -0.48 -25.17 -15.19
N SER A 676 -1.78 -24.90 -15.08
CA SER A 676 -2.71 -24.93 -16.22
C SER A 676 -2.70 -23.61 -16.98
N PRO A 677 -2.74 -23.62 -18.33
CA PRO A 677 -3.00 -22.42 -19.12
C PRO A 677 -4.28 -21.68 -18.67
N ARG A 678 -5.32 -22.40 -18.19
CA ARG A 678 -6.54 -21.77 -17.65
C ARG A 678 -6.30 -20.97 -16.36
N PHE A 679 -5.24 -21.26 -15.61
CA PHE A 679 -4.85 -20.46 -14.45
C PHE A 679 -3.93 -19.32 -14.87
N PHE A 680 -2.82 -19.60 -15.56
CA PHE A 680 -1.77 -18.59 -15.78
C PHE A 680 -2.02 -17.65 -16.97
N TYR A 681 -2.96 -17.93 -17.87
CA TYR A 681 -3.42 -16.93 -18.85
C TYR A 681 -4.54 -16.04 -18.30
N ILE A 682 -4.43 -14.75 -18.61
CA ILE A 682 -5.54 -13.80 -18.59
C ILE A 682 -6.06 -13.74 -20.02
N ASN A 683 -7.29 -14.23 -20.20
CA ASN A 683 -7.91 -14.38 -21.50
C ASN A 683 -9.34 -13.84 -21.46
N GLU A 684 -9.74 -13.22 -22.56
CA GLU A 684 -11.10 -12.72 -22.80
C GLU A 684 -11.68 -13.54 -23.95
N ALA A 685 -12.86 -14.13 -23.75
CA ALA A 685 -13.41 -15.15 -24.64
C ALA A 685 -13.62 -14.59 -26.05
N LYS A 686 -12.94 -15.17 -27.05
CA LYS A 686 -13.11 -14.78 -28.44
C LYS A 686 -14.42 -15.33 -29.01
N ASN A 687 -15.23 -14.45 -29.59
CA ASN A 687 -16.58 -14.73 -30.10
C ASN A 687 -16.68 -14.59 -31.63
N GLY A 688 -15.55 -14.52 -32.35
CA GLY A 688 -15.48 -14.36 -33.82
C GLY A 688 -15.96 -13.02 -34.39
N ASN A 689 -16.62 -12.18 -33.59
CA ASN A 689 -17.18 -10.90 -34.03
C ASN A 689 -16.16 -9.76 -33.92
N LEU A 690 -15.76 -9.17 -35.05
CA LEU A 690 -14.77 -8.09 -35.10
C LEU A 690 -15.27 -6.76 -34.47
N LYS A 691 -16.58 -6.59 -34.26
CA LYS A 691 -17.12 -5.40 -33.58
C LYS A 691 -16.91 -5.47 -32.07
N ALA A 692 -16.83 -4.30 -31.44
CA ALA A 692 -16.72 -4.20 -29.99
C ALA A 692 -17.91 -4.84 -29.27
N GLN A 693 -17.62 -5.59 -28.21
CA GLN A 693 -18.58 -6.25 -27.34
C GLN A 693 -18.31 -5.90 -25.87
N ARG A 694 -19.38 -5.78 -25.09
CA ARG A 694 -19.30 -5.65 -23.64
C ARG A 694 -18.61 -6.88 -23.05
N LEU A 695 -17.69 -6.66 -22.12
CA LEU A 695 -17.09 -7.74 -21.34
C LEU A 695 -18.17 -8.43 -20.48
N THR A 696 -18.05 -9.75 -20.31
CA THR A 696 -18.86 -10.50 -19.34
C THR A 696 -18.48 -10.12 -17.91
N ALA A 697 -19.35 -10.42 -16.95
CA ALA A 697 -19.14 -10.07 -15.56
C ALA A 697 -17.84 -10.69 -14.96
N TYR A 698 -17.48 -11.92 -15.37
CA TYR A 698 -16.24 -12.57 -14.95
C TYR A 698 -14.98 -11.94 -15.58
N GLU A 699 -15.06 -11.49 -16.82
CA GLU A 699 -13.97 -10.77 -17.49
C GLU A 699 -13.78 -9.38 -16.87
N LEU A 700 -14.86 -8.68 -16.52
CA LEU A 700 -14.80 -7.42 -15.76
C LEU A 700 -14.22 -7.61 -14.36
N ALA A 701 -14.64 -8.66 -13.62
CA ALA A 701 -14.07 -9.01 -12.33
C ALA A 701 -12.55 -9.23 -12.44
N THR A 702 -12.13 -10.00 -13.46
CA THR A 702 -10.72 -10.30 -13.73
C THR A 702 -9.93 -9.04 -14.11
N ARG A 703 -10.40 -8.25 -15.08
CA ARG A 703 -9.69 -7.04 -15.53
C ARG A 703 -9.57 -6.02 -14.39
N LEU A 704 -10.61 -5.88 -13.57
CA LEU A 704 -10.61 -5.01 -12.38
C LEU A 704 -9.65 -5.51 -11.28
N SER A 705 -9.62 -6.82 -10.98
CA SER A 705 -8.73 -7.37 -9.95
C SER A 705 -7.26 -7.34 -10.37
N PHE A 706 -6.94 -7.58 -11.65
CA PHE A 706 -5.57 -7.49 -12.13
C PHE A 706 -5.08 -6.05 -12.22
N PHE A 707 -5.93 -5.08 -12.61
CA PHE A 707 -5.56 -3.67 -12.57
C PHE A 707 -5.29 -3.18 -11.14
N LEU A 708 -6.20 -3.43 -10.19
CA LEU A 708 -6.10 -2.83 -8.84
C LEU A 708 -5.27 -3.65 -7.85
N TRP A 709 -5.27 -4.98 -7.94
CA TRP A 709 -4.59 -5.88 -6.98
C TRP A 709 -3.45 -6.71 -7.59
N SER A 710 -3.24 -6.66 -8.92
CA SER A 710 -2.30 -7.54 -9.66
C SER A 710 -2.48 -9.01 -9.24
N SER A 711 -3.73 -9.46 -9.10
CA SER A 711 -4.11 -10.76 -8.54
C SER A 711 -5.50 -11.19 -9.02
N ILE A 712 -5.87 -12.43 -8.73
CA ILE A 712 -7.20 -12.98 -9.00
C ILE A 712 -8.30 -12.28 -8.16
N PRO A 713 -9.56 -12.30 -8.64
CA PRO A 713 -10.72 -11.87 -7.85
C PRO A 713 -10.85 -12.59 -6.49
N ASP A 714 -11.48 -11.91 -5.53
CA ASP A 714 -12.00 -12.52 -4.31
C ASP A 714 -13.43 -13.05 -4.50
N GLU A 715 -13.92 -13.79 -3.51
CA GLU A 715 -15.23 -14.46 -3.62
C GLU A 715 -16.40 -13.47 -3.67
N GLU A 716 -16.27 -12.28 -3.10
CA GLU A 716 -17.28 -11.22 -3.22
C GLU A 716 -17.42 -10.75 -4.68
N LEU A 717 -16.29 -10.44 -5.33
CA LEU A 717 -16.29 -10.01 -6.73
C LEU A 717 -16.69 -11.15 -7.69
N LEU A 718 -16.35 -12.41 -7.37
CA LEU A 718 -16.81 -13.59 -8.11
C LEU A 718 -18.29 -13.86 -7.92
N ALA A 719 -18.84 -13.72 -6.71
CA ALA A 719 -20.28 -13.90 -6.48
C ALA A 719 -21.12 -12.87 -7.25
N LEU A 720 -20.66 -11.61 -7.31
CA LEU A 720 -21.27 -10.56 -8.12
C LEU A 720 -21.09 -10.78 -9.63
N ALA A 721 -20.02 -11.48 -10.05
CA ALA A 721 -19.87 -11.92 -11.43
C ALA A 721 -20.82 -13.09 -11.77
N ARG A 722 -20.92 -14.07 -10.86
CA ARG A 722 -21.71 -15.30 -10.96
C ARG A 722 -23.21 -15.05 -11.07
N ASN A 723 -23.74 -14.07 -10.34
CA ASN A 723 -25.15 -13.65 -10.42
C ASN A 723 -25.42 -12.53 -11.44
N GLY A 724 -24.36 -12.01 -12.11
CA GLY A 724 -24.46 -10.93 -13.09
C GLY A 724 -24.60 -9.52 -12.52
N SER A 725 -24.81 -9.34 -11.21
CA SER A 725 -25.01 -8.03 -10.58
C SER A 725 -23.81 -7.09 -10.72
N LEU A 726 -22.60 -7.59 -10.98
CA LEU A 726 -21.42 -6.77 -11.29
C LEU A 726 -21.56 -5.95 -12.60
N LEU A 727 -22.56 -6.25 -13.43
CA LEU A 727 -22.90 -5.44 -14.61
C LEU A 727 -23.69 -4.17 -14.27
N ASP A 728 -24.29 -4.09 -13.07
CA ASP A 728 -24.96 -2.86 -12.62
C ASP A 728 -23.94 -1.73 -12.36
N PRO A 729 -24.16 -0.50 -12.87
CA PRO A 729 -23.20 0.59 -12.71
C PRO A 729 -22.96 1.05 -11.27
N ALA A 730 -23.91 0.91 -10.36
CA ALA A 730 -23.77 1.29 -8.96
C ALA A 730 -23.01 0.21 -8.17
N VAL A 731 -23.37 -1.07 -8.37
CA VAL A 731 -22.63 -2.23 -7.82
C VAL A 731 -21.18 -2.20 -8.29
N TYR A 732 -20.95 -1.99 -9.60
CA TYR A 732 -19.61 -1.91 -10.17
C TYR A 732 -18.78 -0.79 -9.54
N LYS A 733 -19.32 0.43 -9.42
CA LYS A 733 -18.63 1.55 -8.76
C LYS A 733 -18.37 1.29 -7.27
N GLY A 734 -19.29 0.62 -6.58
CA GLY A 734 -19.08 0.13 -5.21
C GLY A 734 -17.89 -0.82 -5.11
N GLN A 735 -17.76 -1.76 -6.06
CA GLN A 735 -16.61 -2.67 -6.13
C GLN A 735 -15.30 -1.95 -6.47
N VAL A 736 -15.27 -1.04 -7.46
CA VAL A 736 -14.08 -0.21 -7.75
C VAL A 736 -13.58 0.50 -6.49
N LYS A 737 -14.50 1.10 -5.73
CA LYS A 737 -14.19 1.74 -4.45
C LYS A 737 -13.63 0.74 -3.43
N ARG A 738 -14.32 -0.39 -3.19
CA ARG A 738 -13.90 -1.44 -2.25
C ARG A 738 -12.50 -2.00 -2.57
N LEU A 739 -12.19 -2.22 -3.85
CA LEU A 739 -10.89 -2.72 -4.27
C LEU A 739 -9.78 -1.67 -4.06
N LEU A 740 -10.06 -0.37 -4.22
CA LEU A 740 -9.13 0.71 -3.87
C LEU A 740 -8.92 0.83 -2.35
N GLU A 741 -9.98 0.71 -1.55
CA GLU A 741 -9.94 0.81 -0.08
C GLU A 741 -9.21 -0.38 0.58
N SER A 742 -9.07 -1.50 -0.12
CA SER A 742 -8.35 -2.69 0.34
C SER A 742 -6.82 -2.50 0.38
N PRO A 743 -6.10 -3.02 1.40
CA PRO A 743 -4.63 -3.03 1.44
C PRO A 743 -3.94 -3.66 0.22
N LYS A 744 -4.65 -4.49 -0.57
CA LYS A 744 -4.14 -5.03 -1.84
C LYS A 744 -3.93 -3.98 -2.93
N SER A 745 -4.56 -2.80 -2.85
CA SER A 745 -4.37 -1.71 -3.81
C SER A 745 -2.94 -1.15 -3.83
N LYS A 746 -2.13 -1.46 -2.79
CA LYS A 746 -0.68 -1.21 -2.77
C LYS A 746 0.05 -1.72 -4.02
N SER A 747 -0.48 -2.76 -4.67
CA SER A 747 0.08 -3.27 -5.93
C SER A 747 0.18 -2.21 -7.04
N ILE A 748 -0.67 -1.17 -7.02
CA ILE A 748 -0.58 -0.05 -7.97
C ILE A 748 0.70 0.77 -7.74
N ALA A 749 1.17 0.93 -6.50
CA ALA A 749 2.45 1.56 -6.21
C ALA A 749 3.64 0.63 -6.53
N GLU A 750 3.61 -0.60 -6.02
CA GLU A 750 4.70 -1.59 -6.19
C GLU A 750 4.91 -2.03 -7.65
N ASN A 751 3.85 -2.07 -8.46
CA ASN A 751 3.87 -2.60 -9.82
C ASN A 751 3.73 -1.52 -10.92
N PHE A 752 2.69 -0.67 -10.85
CA PHE A 752 2.49 0.40 -11.85
C PHE A 752 3.43 1.59 -11.63
N ALA A 753 3.40 2.24 -10.46
CA ALA A 753 4.15 3.47 -10.23
C ALA A 753 5.67 3.25 -10.36
N ARG A 754 6.18 2.10 -9.86
CA ARG A 754 7.58 1.68 -10.03
C ARG A 754 8.02 1.61 -11.49
N GLN A 755 7.16 1.09 -12.38
CA GLN A 755 7.44 0.94 -13.81
C GLN A 755 7.23 2.23 -14.60
N TRP A 756 6.15 2.96 -14.33
CA TRP A 756 5.87 4.26 -14.94
C TRP A 756 7.04 5.23 -14.71
N LEU A 757 7.58 5.28 -13.49
CA LEU A 757 8.73 6.09 -13.13
C LEU A 757 10.09 5.50 -13.58
N ARG A 758 10.13 4.24 -14.06
CA ARG A 758 11.35 3.50 -14.46
C ARG A 758 12.41 3.32 -13.35
N LEU A 759 11.97 3.11 -12.10
CA LEU A 759 12.86 3.05 -10.93
C LEU A 759 13.82 1.84 -10.93
N ASP A 760 13.55 0.83 -11.75
CA ASP A 760 14.47 -0.28 -12.04
C ASP A 760 15.84 0.18 -12.56
N GLN A 761 15.89 1.26 -13.34
CA GLN A 761 17.14 1.81 -13.89
C GLN A 761 18.13 2.25 -12.81
N LEU A 762 17.64 2.57 -11.61
CA LEU A 762 18.47 2.96 -10.46
C LEU A 762 19.23 1.77 -9.83
N ILE A 763 18.81 0.53 -10.11
CA ILE A 763 19.57 -0.67 -9.73
C ILE A 763 20.89 -0.71 -10.53
N THR A 764 20.79 -0.47 -11.84
CA THR A 764 21.92 -0.44 -12.79
C THR A 764 22.73 0.85 -12.74
N ALA A 765 22.20 1.97 -12.21
CA ALA A 765 22.93 3.22 -12.09
C ALA A 765 24.16 3.07 -11.16
N VAL A 766 25.35 3.38 -11.68
CA VAL A 766 26.62 3.36 -10.94
C VAL A 766 27.28 4.73 -11.10
N PRO A 767 27.02 5.70 -10.19
CA PRO A 767 27.89 6.86 -10.04
C PRO A 767 29.31 6.40 -9.73
N ASP A 768 30.32 7.05 -10.29
CA ASP A 768 31.71 6.68 -10.09
C ASP A 768 32.10 6.69 -8.60
N PHE A 769 32.89 5.71 -8.17
CA PHE A 769 33.22 5.54 -6.77
C PHE A 769 34.18 6.63 -6.28
N ASP A 770 35.22 6.95 -7.03
CA ASP A 770 36.27 7.88 -6.58
C ASP A 770 35.76 9.33 -6.59
N ARG A 771 34.93 9.69 -7.57
CA ARG A 771 34.25 10.99 -7.65
C ARG A 771 33.09 11.13 -6.65
N PHE A 772 32.32 10.07 -6.40
CA PHE A 772 31.12 10.12 -5.55
C PHE A 772 31.19 9.22 -4.31
N GLN A 773 32.35 9.15 -3.64
CA GLN A 773 32.58 8.34 -2.43
C GLN A 773 31.54 8.51 -1.30
N ILE A 774 30.81 9.64 -1.26
CA ILE A 774 29.74 9.91 -0.29
C ILE A 774 28.44 9.13 -0.56
N TYR A 775 28.18 8.77 -1.82
CA TYR A 775 27.01 7.99 -2.27
C TYR A 775 27.10 6.50 -1.87
N TYR A 776 28.29 6.04 -1.48
CA TYR A 776 28.54 4.65 -1.10
C TYR A 776 28.65 4.47 0.42
N SER A 777 28.36 3.25 0.90
CA SER A 777 28.68 2.80 2.25
C SER A 777 29.25 1.39 2.23
N ARG A 778 30.37 1.18 2.93
CA ARG A 778 30.95 -0.14 3.16
C ARG A 778 30.29 -0.82 4.35
N ILE A 779 29.73 -2.02 4.14
CA ILE A 779 29.19 -2.87 5.20
C ILE A 779 29.89 -4.21 5.09
N GLY A 780 30.68 -4.58 6.11
CA GLY A 780 31.61 -5.70 6.04
C GLY A 780 32.63 -5.55 4.91
N CYS A 781 32.60 -6.48 3.95
CA CYS A 781 33.44 -6.45 2.74
C CYS A 781 32.73 -5.83 1.52
N GLU A 782 31.48 -5.42 1.65
CA GLU A 782 30.63 -5.03 0.52
C GLU A 782 30.42 -3.53 0.43
N GLN A 783 30.22 -3.01 -0.79
CA GLN A 783 29.85 -1.62 -1.04
C GLN A 783 28.36 -1.53 -1.42
N TRP A 784 27.62 -0.69 -0.70
CA TRP A 784 26.19 -0.44 -0.91
C TRP A 784 25.97 0.96 -1.48
N LYS A 785 25.04 1.08 -2.44
CA LYS A 785 24.64 2.34 -3.09
C LYS A 785 23.54 3.04 -2.27
N PHE A 786 23.68 4.33 -1.97
CA PHE A 786 22.64 5.09 -1.28
C PHE A 786 21.36 5.22 -2.10
N GLY A 787 21.47 5.46 -3.42
CA GLY A 787 20.31 5.68 -4.30
C GLY A 787 19.29 4.54 -4.33
N LEU A 788 19.65 3.30 -3.98
CA LEU A 788 18.66 2.23 -3.85
C LEU A 788 17.58 2.60 -2.81
N GLN A 789 17.95 3.35 -1.76
CA GLN A 789 17.04 3.84 -0.72
C GLN A 789 16.12 4.95 -1.23
N THR A 790 16.62 5.80 -2.14
CA THR A 790 15.86 6.95 -2.65
C THR A 790 14.68 6.54 -3.54
N MET A 791 14.63 5.29 -4.04
CA MET A 791 13.43 4.72 -4.70
C MET A 791 12.17 4.80 -3.82
N ILE A 792 12.33 4.75 -2.49
CA ILE A 792 11.20 4.75 -1.55
C ILE A 792 10.49 6.11 -1.53
N GLU A 793 11.20 7.21 -1.82
CA GLU A 793 10.65 8.57 -1.79
C GLU A 793 9.45 8.78 -2.75
N PRO A 794 9.58 8.58 -4.08
CA PRO A 794 8.45 8.76 -4.98
C PRO A 794 7.35 7.71 -4.79
N LEU A 795 7.69 6.50 -4.32
CA LEU A 795 6.70 5.45 -4.06
C LEU A 795 5.82 5.80 -2.85
N LEU A 796 6.38 6.30 -1.75
CA LEU A 796 5.59 6.76 -0.60
C LEU A 796 4.81 8.04 -0.89
N LEU A 797 5.34 8.93 -1.73
CA LEU A 797 4.57 10.08 -2.23
C LEU A 797 3.32 9.59 -2.99
N PHE A 798 3.49 8.65 -3.92
CA PHE A 798 2.38 8.03 -4.66
C PHE A 798 1.39 7.31 -3.76
N GLU A 799 1.85 6.47 -2.82
CA GLU A 799 0.98 5.80 -1.83
C GLU A 799 0.21 6.79 -0.97
N SER A 800 0.82 7.90 -0.54
CA SER A 800 0.14 8.96 0.20
C SER A 800 -0.96 9.65 -0.60
N ILE A 801 -0.75 9.84 -1.91
CA ILE A 801 -1.72 10.45 -2.84
C ILE A 801 -2.90 9.50 -3.06
N MET A 802 -2.64 8.19 -3.15
CA MET A 802 -3.66 7.16 -3.30
C MET A 802 -4.50 6.96 -2.03
N VAL A 803 -3.88 6.93 -0.85
CA VAL A 803 -4.57 6.69 0.44
C VAL A 803 -5.37 7.92 0.93
N GLU A 804 -4.91 9.13 0.63
CA GLU A 804 -5.59 10.37 1.05
C GLU A 804 -6.45 11.01 -0.06
N ASP A 805 -6.72 10.26 -1.16
CA ASP A 805 -7.40 10.70 -2.39
C ASP A 805 -7.00 12.11 -2.88
N ARG A 806 -5.69 12.35 -2.95
CA ARG A 806 -5.13 13.67 -3.26
C ARG A 806 -5.10 13.89 -4.77
N SER A 807 -4.84 15.13 -5.18
CA SER A 807 -4.60 15.45 -6.59
C SER A 807 -3.30 14.81 -7.09
N VAL A 808 -3.36 14.12 -8.23
CA VAL A 808 -2.17 13.56 -8.91
C VAL A 808 -1.13 14.62 -9.29
N MET A 809 -1.51 15.91 -9.36
CA MET A 809 -0.56 17.01 -9.58
C MET A 809 0.52 17.12 -8.48
N LEU A 810 0.32 16.53 -7.31
CA LEU A 810 1.35 16.41 -6.27
C LEU A 810 2.55 15.55 -6.71
N LEU A 811 2.40 14.73 -7.76
CA LEU A 811 3.52 14.04 -8.40
C LEU A 811 4.39 15.01 -9.23
N VAL A 812 3.85 16.14 -9.70
CA VAL A 812 4.65 17.19 -10.36
C VAL A 812 5.29 18.10 -9.32
N ASP A 813 4.52 18.57 -8.35
CA ASP A 813 4.99 19.49 -7.31
C ASP A 813 4.22 19.29 -6.00
N SER A 814 4.96 19.01 -4.91
CA SER A 814 4.40 18.73 -3.59
C SER A 814 5.18 19.50 -2.52
N ASN A 815 4.45 20.08 -1.56
CA ASN A 815 5.05 20.72 -0.39
C ASN A 815 5.49 19.74 0.72
N TYR A 816 5.36 18.43 0.49
CA TYR A 816 5.84 17.40 1.41
C TYR A 816 6.47 16.22 0.66
N SER A 817 7.35 15.49 1.36
CA SER A 817 7.89 14.20 0.93
C SER A 817 8.04 13.25 2.12
N TYR A 818 8.35 11.98 1.86
CA TYR A 818 8.65 10.98 2.89
C TYR A 818 10.14 10.69 2.91
N ARG A 819 10.82 11.05 4.01
CA ARG A 819 12.28 10.91 4.14
C ARG A 819 12.72 10.42 5.50
N SER A 820 13.71 9.52 5.50
CA SER A 820 14.56 9.25 6.65
C SER A 820 15.54 10.39 6.91
N ASP A 821 16.20 10.37 8.07
CA ASP A 821 17.21 11.39 8.42
C ASP A 821 18.45 11.30 7.54
N GLU A 822 18.90 10.09 7.18
CA GLU A 822 19.89 9.85 6.13
C GLU A 822 19.55 10.58 4.82
N MET A 823 18.28 10.49 4.37
CA MET A 823 17.85 11.08 3.10
C MET A 823 17.50 12.56 3.23
N GLN A 824 17.09 13.05 4.39
CA GLN A 824 16.94 14.49 4.64
C GLN A 824 18.30 15.20 4.68
N SER A 825 19.31 14.54 5.29
CA SER A 825 20.72 14.97 5.29
C SER A 825 21.28 15.03 3.86
N TRP A 826 20.94 14.07 3.00
CA TRP A 826 21.36 14.04 1.60
C TRP A 826 20.99 15.31 0.80
N TYR A 827 19.76 15.81 0.97
CA TYR A 827 19.27 17.01 0.29
C TYR A 827 19.75 18.31 0.93
N ASN A 828 19.80 18.39 2.27
CA ASN A 828 20.01 19.66 2.97
C ASN A 828 21.46 19.94 3.35
N ASP A 829 22.25 18.91 3.70
CA ASP A 829 23.54 19.13 4.34
C ASP A 829 24.63 19.32 3.28
N SER A 830 25.49 20.31 3.48
CA SER A 830 26.69 20.51 2.64
C SER A 830 27.58 19.26 2.63
N VAL A 831 27.64 18.55 3.77
CA VAL A 831 28.31 17.26 3.95
C VAL A 831 27.29 16.24 4.49
N PRO A 832 26.64 15.44 3.62
CA PRO A 832 25.67 14.43 4.03
C PRO A 832 26.26 13.44 5.02
N PHE A 833 25.42 12.95 5.95
CA PHE A 833 25.79 12.06 7.04
C PHE A 833 26.85 12.62 8.01
N GLY A 834 27.18 13.92 7.91
CA GLY A 834 28.11 14.61 8.80
C GLY A 834 29.50 13.98 8.88
N LYS A 835 29.88 13.50 10.06
CA LYS A 835 31.20 12.86 10.30
C LYS A 835 31.22 11.34 10.03
N ARG A 836 30.14 10.74 9.52
CA ARG A 836 30.10 9.29 9.25
C ARG A 836 31.02 8.90 8.08
N GLN A 837 32.10 8.19 8.41
CA GLN A 837 32.99 7.58 7.43
C GLN A 837 32.27 6.55 6.55
N ASN A 838 32.94 6.05 5.50
CA ASN A 838 32.35 5.11 4.54
C ASN A 838 31.80 3.82 5.21
N ARG A 839 32.41 3.34 6.31
CA ARG A 839 31.93 2.16 7.04
C ARG A 839 30.61 2.45 7.76
N ASN A 840 29.56 1.67 7.46
CA ASN A 840 28.23 1.72 8.09
C ASN A 840 27.59 3.13 8.12
N ARG A 841 27.76 3.91 7.04
CA ARG A 841 27.32 5.31 6.91
C ARG A 841 25.80 5.48 6.98
N PHE A 842 25.05 4.52 6.45
CA PHE A 842 23.59 4.48 6.47
C PHE A 842 23.08 3.06 6.75
N SER A 843 21.91 2.93 7.36
CA SER A 843 21.25 1.63 7.61
C SER A 843 20.74 1.03 6.29
N THR A 844 21.19 -0.16 5.90
CA THR A 844 20.60 -0.93 4.78
C THR A 844 19.44 -1.81 5.21
N ASN A 845 19.34 -2.14 6.51
CA ASN A 845 18.32 -3.05 7.04
C ASN A 845 16.94 -2.41 7.10
N SER A 846 16.77 -1.35 7.90
CA SER A 846 15.53 -0.58 8.00
C SER A 846 15.77 0.86 8.45
N GLN A 847 14.90 1.77 8.02
CA GLN A 847 14.89 3.19 8.35
C GLN A 847 13.46 3.66 8.60
N THR A 848 13.31 4.71 9.41
CA THR A 848 12.02 5.38 9.62
C THR A 848 11.88 6.51 8.60
N PHE A 849 10.87 6.43 7.73
CA PHE A 849 10.54 7.45 6.73
C PHE A 849 9.42 8.34 7.26
N THR A 850 9.75 9.60 7.52
CA THR A 850 8.84 10.59 8.10
C THR A 850 8.32 11.53 7.03
N ARG A 851 7.03 11.91 7.11
CA ARG A 851 6.42 12.93 6.27
C ARG A 851 6.96 14.31 6.66
N ARG A 852 7.88 14.84 5.87
CA ARG A 852 8.53 16.15 6.11
C ARG A 852 7.96 17.20 5.18
N SER A 853 7.67 18.39 5.70
CA SER A 853 7.39 19.56 4.88
C SER A 853 8.67 19.99 4.17
N LEU A 854 8.57 20.32 2.89
CA LEU A 854 9.72 20.78 2.10
C LEU A 854 9.85 22.30 2.23
N PRO A 855 11.06 22.85 2.41
CA PRO A 855 11.26 24.28 2.67
C PRO A 855 11.19 25.13 1.40
N ASN A 856 11.27 24.52 0.21
CA ASN A 856 11.28 25.20 -1.08
C ASN A 856 10.70 24.27 -2.18
N ARG A 857 10.42 24.82 -3.36
CA ARG A 857 9.82 24.10 -4.51
C ARG A 857 10.83 23.58 -5.55
N ARG A 858 12.14 23.74 -5.32
CA ARG A 858 13.16 23.02 -6.11
C ARG A 858 13.03 21.51 -5.89
N GLU A 859 12.68 21.12 -4.67
CA GLU A 859 12.35 19.76 -4.26
C GLU A 859 10.85 19.44 -4.40
N GLY A 860 10.47 18.17 -4.20
CA GLY A 860 9.07 17.73 -4.15
C GLY A 860 8.47 17.35 -5.50
N GLY A 861 7.53 16.40 -5.50
CA GLY A 861 7.14 15.66 -6.71
C GLY A 861 8.15 14.57 -7.07
N VAL A 862 7.89 13.84 -8.15
CA VAL A 862 8.76 12.72 -8.61
C VAL A 862 9.94 13.21 -9.44
N ILE A 863 9.76 14.31 -10.20
CA ILE A 863 10.72 14.84 -11.18
C ILE A 863 12.08 15.16 -10.51
N THR A 864 12.05 15.78 -9.34
CA THR A 864 13.22 16.27 -8.61
C THR A 864 13.62 15.34 -7.47
N SER A 865 13.26 14.05 -7.55
CA SER A 865 13.69 13.04 -6.59
C SER A 865 15.12 12.58 -6.90
N ALA A 866 15.93 12.37 -5.87
CA ALA A 866 17.30 11.88 -6.02
C ALA A 866 17.36 10.53 -6.77
N ALA A 867 16.32 9.70 -6.67
CA ALA A 867 16.17 8.50 -7.49
C ALA A 867 16.18 8.82 -8.99
N THR A 868 15.26 9.69 -9.42
CA THR A 868 15.12 10.13 -10.81
C THR A 868 16.39 10.81 -11.32
N LEU A 869 16.93 11.74 -10.53
CA LEU A 869 18.12 12.53 -10.89
C LEU A 869 19.39 11.68 -11.03
N THR A 870 19.50 10.57 -10.28
CA THR A 870 20.65 9.64 -10.36
C THR A 870 20.51 8.65 -11.50
N MET A 871 19.35 8.00 -11.69
CA MET A 871 19.19 7.00 -12.77
C MET A 871 19.18 7.61 -14.18
N THR A 872 18.94 8.92 -14.29
CA THR A 872 19.01 9.69 -15.53
C THR A 872 20.39 10.34 -15.78
N SER A 873 21.42 10.02 -14.98
CA SER A 873 22.79 10.54 -15.13
C SER A 873 23.78 9.46 -15.61
N GLU A 874 24.99 9.89 -15.99
CA GLU A 874 26.13 9.01 -16.30
C GLU A 874 27.02 8.81 -15.07
N PRO A 875 27.94 7.82 -15.05
CA PRO A 875 28.82 7.56 -13.90
C PRO A 875 29.62 8.77 -13.44
N LEU A 876 30.13 9.58 -14.37
CA LEU A 876 31.01 10.73 -14.08
C LEU A 876 30.34 12.10 -14.25
N ARG A 877 29.12 12.19 -14.81
CA ARG A 877 28.47 13.47 -15.10
C ARG A 877 26.95 13.43 -15.18
N THR A 878 26.33 14.60 -15.15
CA THR A 878 24.91 14.77 -15.51
C THR A 878 24.65 14.44 -16.98
N SER A 879 23.39 14.17 -17.33
CA SER A 879 22.99 13.85 -18.69
C SER A 879 21.64 14.53 -19.04
N PRO A 880 21.66 15.79 -19.49
CA PRO A 880 20.46 16.52 -19.93
C PRO A 880 19.61 15.74 -20.93
N ILE A 881 20.25 15.01 -21.86
CA ILE A 881 19.57 14.17 -22.84
C ILE A 881 18.70 13.10 -22.15
N ARG A 882 19.27 12.32 -21.23
CA ARG A 882 18.54 11.26 -20.50
C ARG A 882 17.51 11.83 -19.52
N ARG A 883 17.82 12.94 -18.86
CA ARG A 883 16.90 13.70 -17.99
C ARG A 883 15.68 14.18 -18.78
N GLY A 884 15.91 14.86 -19.90
CA GLY A 884 14.86 15.35 -20.80
C GLY A 884 14.04 14.23 -21.44
N ALA A 885 14.69 13.14 -21.86
CA ALA A 885 14.01 11.98 -22.43
C ALA A 885 13.14 11.26 -21.39
N TRP A 886 13.58 11.17 -20.13
CA TRP A 886 12.77 10.67 -19.02
C TRP A 886 11.57 11.58 -18.76
N VAL A 887 11.75 12.91 -18.71
CA VAL A 887 10.63 13.86 -18.53
C VAL A 887 9.64 13.75 -19.68
N ALA A 888 10.11 13.71 -20.94
CA ALA A 888 9.26 13.54 -22.12
C ALA A 888 8.45 12.23 -22.06
N THR A 889 9.09 11.11 -21.71
CA THR A 889 8.44 9.79 -21.61
C THR A 889 7.46 9.70 -20.44
N VAL A 890 7.89 10.07 -19.23
CA VAL A 890 7.18 9.79 -17.97
C VAL A 890 6.18 10.87 -17.61
N ILE A 891 6.53 12.15 -17.81
CA ILE A 891 5.69 13.30 -17.43
C ILE A 891 4.73 13.68 -18.56
N PHE A 892 5.14 13.52 -19.83
CA PHE A 892 4.32 13.90 -20.99
C PHE A 892 3.80 12.75 -21.86
N ASN A 893 4.18 11.49 -21.60
CA ASN A 893 3.85 10.33 -22.45
C ASN A 893 4.27 10.49 -23.93
N LYS A 894 5.42 11.14 -24.15
CA LYS A 894 6.04 11.35 -25.45
C LYS A 894 7.49 10.86 -25.41
N PRO A 895 7.75 9.55 -25.54
CA PRO A 895 9.11 9.07 -25.72
C PRO A 895 9.74 9.73 -26.97
N PRO A 896 11.03 10.12 -26.91
CA PRO A 896 11.76 10.50 -28.12
C PRO A 896 11.96 9.26 -29.02
N PRO A 897 12.14 9.44 -30.33
CA PRO A 897 12.53 8.34 -31.21
C PRO A 897 13.91 7.79 -30.80
N PRO A 898 14.23 6.53 -31.17
CA PRO A 898 15.56 5.98 -30.95
C PRO A 898 16.64 6.84 -31.65
N PRO A 899 17.85 6.94 -31.07
CA PRO A 899 18.92 7.75 -31.65
C PRO A 899 19.45 7.12 -32.96
N PRO A 900 20.13 7.90 -33.82
CA PRO A 900 20.77 7.39 -35.03
C PRO A 900 21.85 6.33 -34.72
N ASP A 901 22.09 5.41 -35.66
CA ASP A 901 23.09 4.33 -35.53
C ASP A 901 24.53 4.82 -35.28
N VAL A 902 24.82 6.07 -35.65
CA VAL A 902 26.12 6.74 -35.44
C VAL A 902 25.90 8.01 -34.63
N ILE A 903 26.18 7.93 -33.33
CA ILE A 903 26.12 9.08 -32.39
C ILE A 903 27.56 9.61 -32.21
N PRO A 904 27.85 10.89 -32.52
CA PRO A 904 29.13 11.50 -32.19
C PRO A 904 29.33 11.53 -30.66
N GLU A 905 30.47 11.02 -30.17
CA GLU A 905 30.69 10.91 -28.73
C GLU A 905 30.67 12.28 -28.01
N ILE A 906 30.17 12.26 -26.78
CA ILE A 906 30.25 13.35 -25.81
C ILE A 906 31.11 12.85 -24.66
N GLU A 907 32.13 13.62 -24.31
CA GLU A 907 33.11 13.36 -23.25
C GLU A 907 32.44 12.75 -22.01
N GLN A 908 33.05 11.68 -21.48
CA GLN A 908 32.40 10.86 -20.45
C GLN A 908 32.44 11.53 -19.07
N ASP A 909 33.44 12.39 -18.83
CA ASP A 909 33.61 13.19 -17.63
C ASP A 909 33.31 14.68 -17.92
N ASP A 910 32.47 15.32 -17.10
CA ASP A 910 32.23 16.76 -17.23
C ASP A 910 33.48 17.59 -16.92
N ALA A 911 34.45 17.05 -16.15
CA ALA A 911 35.72 17.73 -15.91
C ALA A 911 36.56 17.87 -17.19
N GLU A 912 36.33 17.08 -18.25
CA GLU A 912 36.98 17.28 -19.55
C GLU A 912 36.30 18.37 -20.40
N ILE A 913 34.99 18.53 -20.23
CA ILE A 913 34.19 19.59 -20.86
C ILE A 913 34.52 20.93 -20.21
N GLU A 914 34.52 20.96 -18.87
CA GLU A 914 34.80 22.15 -18.06
C GLU A 914 36.26 22.62 -18.21
N LYS A 915 37.25 21.71 -18.39
CA LYS A 915 38.65 22.07 -18.74
C LYS A 915 38.76 22.87 -20.05
N LYS A 916 37.78 22.77 -20.95
CA LYS A 916 37.73 23.54 -22.21
C LYS A 916 37.04 24.91 -22.04
N GLY A 917 36.64 25.28 -20.82
CA GLY A 917 35.98 26.55 -20.51
C GLY A 917 34.53 26.65 -21.00
N ILE A 918 33.91 25.53 -21.37
CA ILE A 918 32.53 25.46 -21.87
C ILE A 918 31.62 24.69 -20.90
N THR A 919 30.35 25.09 -20.84
CA THR A 919 29.32 24.36 -20.10
C THR A 919 28.83 23.13 -20.86
N LEU A 920 28.25 22.16 -20.14
CA LEU A 920 27.58 21.01 -20.75
C LEU A 920 26.46 21.44 -21.72
N ARG A 921 25.76 22.55 -21.44
CA ARG A 921 24.77 23.16 -22.34
C ARG A 921 25.40 23.60 -23.67
N GLN A 922 26.51 24.33 -23.64
CA GLN A 922 27.23 24.73 -24.86
C GLN A 922 27.77 23.52 -25.62
N ARG A 923 28.31 22.51 -24.92
CA ARG A 923 28.80 21.27 -25.54
C ARG A 923 27.69 20.44 -26.21
N LEU A 924 26.48 20.50 -25.68
CA LEU A 924 25.28 19.90 -26.28
C LEU A 924 24.75 20.70 -27.47
N VAL A 925 24.71 22.04 -27.39
CA VAL A 925 24.37 22.88 -28.54
C VAL A 925 25.34 22.66 -29.71
N ALA A 926 26.64 22.51 -29.45
CA ALA A 926 27.61 22.12 -30.48
C ALA A 926 27.38 20.69 -31.04
N HIS A 927 26.85 19.76 -30.23
CA HIS A 927 26.43 18.43 -30.72
C HIS A 927 25.14 18.49 -31.56
N GLN A 928 24.30 19.51 -31.36
CA GLN A 928 23.08 19.74 -32.15
C GLN A 928 23.37 20.28 -33.56
N GLU A 929 24.58 20.72 -33.90
CA GLU A 929 24.91 21.30 -35.22
C GLU A 929 24.68 20.34 -36.42
N ASN A 930 24.49 19.04 -36.16
CA ASN A 930 24.08 18.06 -37.17
C ASN A 930 22.54 18.06 -37.34
N GLU A 931 22.06 18.26 -38.59
CA GLU A 931 20.63 18.27 -38.95
C GLU A 931 19.84 17.05 -38.41
N SER A 932 20.49 15.88 -38.32
CA SER A 932 19.85 14.66 -37.79
C SER A 932 19.54 14.73 -36.29
N CYS A 933 20.25 15.57 -35.51
CA CYS A 933 20.11 15.68 -34.07
C CYS A 933 19.12 16.79 -33.63
N VAL A 934 19.13 17.96 -34.30
CA VAL A 934 18.35 19.17 -33.92
C VAL A 934 16.90 18.83 -33.56
N SER A 935 16.21 18.12 -34.44
CA SER A 935 14.76 17.87 -34.37
C SER A 935 14.29 17.13 -33.11
N CYS A 936 15.15 16.27 -32.55
CA CYS A 936 14.87 15.53 -31.32
C CYS A 936 15.34 16.31 -30.10
N HIS A 937 16.58 16.82 -30.13
CA HIS A 937 17.18 17.57 -29.03
C HIS A 937 16.38 18.83 -28.66
N LYS A 938 15.76 19.52 -29.62
CA LYS A 938 14.86 20.67 -29.37
C LYS A 938 13.72 20.35 -28.38
N LYS A 939 13.24 19.11 -28.33
CA LYS A 939 12.16 18.65 -27.43
C LYS A 939 12.69 18.12 -26.09
N ILE A 940 13.90 17.54 -26.12
CA ILE A 940 14.53 16.82 -25.01
C ILE A 940 15.31 17.79 -24.13
N ASP A 941 16.26 18.51 -24.72
CA ASP A 941 17.32 19.19 -23.99
C ASP A 941 16.81 20.34 -23.10
N PRO A 942 15.79 21.14 -23.47
CA PRO A 942 15.21 22.12 -22.54
C PRO A 942 14.67 21.48 -21.25
N LEU A 943 14.01 20.32 -21.36
CA LEU A 943 13.48 19.57 -20.20
C LEU A 943 14.63 18.97 -19.36
N GLY A 944 15.76 18.66 -19.99
CA GLY A 944 17.00 18.26 -19.32
C GLY A 944 17.69 19.41 -18.60
N PHE A 945 17.87 20.55 -19.26
CA PHE A 945 18.52 21.74 -18.71
C PHE A 945 17.80 22.28 -17.47
N ALA A 946 16.47 22.18 -17.41
CA ALA A 946 15.68 22.48 -16.22
C ALA A 946 16.15 21.76 -14.94
N LEU A 947 16.84 20.63 -15.08
CA LEU A 947 17.33 19.78 -14.00
C LEU A 947 18.86 19.88 -13.78
N GLU A 948 19.57 20.74 -14.52
CA GLU A 948 21.03 20.80 -14.40
C GLU A 948 21.55 21.46 -13.12
N ASN A 949 20.71 22.18 -12.39
CA ASN A 949 20.99 22.57 -11.01
C ASN A 949 21.03 21.37 -10.02
N PHE A 950 20.85 20.13 -10.48
CA PHE A 950 21.13 18.93 -9.71
C PHE A 950 22.35 18.20 -10.28
N ASP A 951 23.27 17.77 -9.41
CA ASP A 951 24.43 16.95 -9.79
C ASP A 951 24.02 15.52 -10.22
N ALA A 952 25.00 14.69 -10.59
CA ALA A 952 24.77 13.32 -11.08
C ALA A 952 24.17 12.35 -10.03
N ILE A 953 24.12 12.77 -8.75
CA ILE A 953 23.61 11.99 -7.61
C ILE A 953 22.43 12.70 -6.90
N GLY A 954 21.84 13.71 -7.57
CA GLY A 954 20.59 14.37 -7.18
C GLY A 954 20.71 15.48 -6.14
N ARG A 955 21.91 16.00 -5.84
CA ARG A 955 22.11 17.11 -4.89
C ARG A 955 22.11 18.46 -5.61
N TRP A 956 21.61 19.51 -4.95
CA TRP A 956 21.54 20.85 -5.56
C TRP A 956 22.92 21.50 -5.73
N ARG A 957 23.10 22.22 -6.83
CA ARG A 957 24.26 23.05 -7.16
C ARG A 957 23.81 24.33 -7.89
N ASP A 958 24.37 25.47 -7.51
CA ASP A 958 24.13 26.74 -8.22
C ASP A 958 25.10 26.94 -9.41
N LYS A 959 26.23 26.21 -9.43
CA LYS A 959 27.31 26.31 -10.43
C LYS A 959 27.88 24.95 -10.86
N TYR A 960 28.66 24.93 -11.93
CA TYR A 960 29.58 23.84 -12.28
C TYR A 960 30.82 23.83 -11.38
N ASN A 961 31.59 22.74 -11.37
CA ASN A 961 32.73 22.57 -10.46
C ASN A 961 33.87 23.56 -10.76
N SER A 962 34.03 23.92 -12.02
CA SER A 962 34.86 25.02 -12.56
C SER A 962 34.39 26.43 -12.19
N GLY A 963 33.22 26.59 -11.57
CA GLY A 963 32.63 27.88 -11.25
C GLY A 963 31.83 28.54 -12.40
N LEU A 964 31.68 27.86 -13.54
CA LEU A 964 30.77 28.30 -14.62
C LEU A 964 29.30 28.32 -14.12
N GLU A 965 28.53 29.29 -14.60
CA GLU A 965 27.10 29.42 -14.26
C GLU A 965 26.24 28.32 -14.91
N ILE A 966 25.12 27.97 -14.27
CA ILE A 966 24.13 27.02 -14.82
C ILE A 966 22.96 27.80 -15.43
N ASP A 967 22.79 27.70 -16.75
CA ASP A 967 21.55 28.09 -17.42
C ASP A 967 20.58 26.89 -17.48
N SER A 968 19.59 26.90 -16.58
CA SER A 968 18.48 25.94 -16.53
C SER A 968 17.18 26.45 -17.17
N SER A 969 17.26 27.54 -17.95
CA SER A 969 16.11 28.09 -18.69
C SER A 969 15.78 27.28 -19.94
N GLY A 970 14.51 27.27 -20.34
CA GLY A 970 14.04 26.49 -21.48
C GLY A 970 12.58 26.76 -21.83
N GLU A 971 12.05 25.94 -22.75
CA GLU A 971 10.69 26.06 -23.24
C GLU A 971 10.04 24.68 -23.46
N ILE A 972 8.82 24.50 -22.97
CA ILE A 972 8.02 23.30 -23.19
C ILE A 972 7.29 23.44 -24.53
N PHE A 973 7.63 22.59 -25.50
CA PHE A 973 6.98 22.42 -26.81
C PHE A 973 6.68 23.73 -27.60
N GLY A 974 7.47 24.79 -27.42
CA GLY A 974 7.25 26.09 -28.07
C GLY A 974 6.03 26.87 -27.54
N GLU A 975 5.58 26.58 -26.32
CA GLU A 975 4.43 27.25 -25.68
C GLU A 975 4.70 27.72 -24.24
N GLY A 976 5.56 27.03 -23.50
CA GLY A 976 5.74 27.24 -22.06
C GLY A 976 7.19 27.57 -21.65
N LYS A 977 7.56 28.86 -21.64
CA LYS A 977 8.90 29.31 -21.23
C LYS A 977 9.10 29.31 -19.71
N PHE A 978 10.22 28.78 -19.26
CA PHE A 978 10.64 28.74 -17.86
C PHE A 978 12.10 29.19 -17.68
N LYS A 979 12.45 29.63 -16.47
CA LYS A 979 13.81 30.07 -16.11
C LYS A 979 14.62 29.01 -15.36
N ASP A 980 13.93 28.13 -14.64
CA ASP A 980 14.48 27.10 -13.76
C ASP A 980 13.44 25.99 -13.53
N ILE A 981 13.76 25.03 -12.64
CA ILE A 981 12.85 23.95 -12.24
C ILE A 981 11.53 24.42 -11.60
N ILE A 982 11.52 25.56 -10.91
CA ILE A 982 10.30 26.12 -10.31
C ILE A 982 9.39 26.66 -11.42
N GLY A 983 9.97 27.36 -12.40
CA GLY A 983 9.28 27.79 -13.61
C GLY A 983 8.73 26.62 -14.44
N LEU A 984 9.46 25.50 -14.55
CA LEU A 984 8.98 24.27 -15.21
C LEU A 984 7.75 23.72 -14.49
N LYS A 985 7.82 23.57 -13.16
CA LYS A 985 6.68 23.17 -12.32
C LYS A 985 5.50 24.12 -12.43
N ASP A 986 5.71 25.42 -12.38
CA ASP A 986 4.66 26.43 -12.56
C ASP A 986 4.00 26.36 -13.93
N THR A 987 4.76 26.04 -14.98
CA THR A 987 4.24 25.90 -16.34
C THR A 987 3.38 24.63 -16.48
N LEU A 988 3.75 23.54 -15.82
CA LEU A 988 2.94 22.33 -15.69
C LEU A 988 1.68 22.54 -14.83
N LEU A 989 1.78 23.29 -13.72
CA LEU A 989 0.63 23.60 -12.85
C LEU A 989 -0.38 24.55 -13.50
N LYS A 990 0.07 25.45 -14.39
CA LYS A 990 -0.80 26.28 -15.26
C LYS A 990 -1.45 25.47 -16.38
N ASN A 991 -0.86 24.34 -16.77
CA ASN A 991 -1.33 23.46 -17.84
C ASN A 991 -1.54 22.03 -17.33
N PRO A 992 -2.40 21.81 -16.31
CA PRO A 992 -2.55 20.51 -15.65
C PRO A 992 -2.98 19.41 -16.62
N GLN A 993 -3.66 19.78 -17.72
CA GLN A 993 -4.06 18.86 -18.79
C GLN A 993 -2.90 18.09 -19.41
N TRP A 994 -1.68 18.66 -19.47
CA TRP A 994 -0.51 17.99 -20.04
C TRP A 994 -0.07 16.79 -19.19
N PHE A 995 0.07 16.99 -17.87
CA PHE A 995 0.43 15.90 -16.95
C PHE A 995 -0.74 14.94 -16.71
N MET A 996 -1.96 15.45 -16.50
CA MET A 996 -3.13 14.61 -16.25
C MET A 996 -3.41 13.67 -17.42
N ARG A 997 -3.33 14.14 -18.69
CA ARG A 997 -3.50 13.30 -19.87
C ARG A 997 -2.45 12.18 -19.91
N SER A 998 -1.18 12.53 -19.77
CA SER A 998 -0.06 11.58 -19.70
C SER A 998 -0.27 10.50 -18.62
N PHE A 999 -0.65 10.91 -17.40
CA PHE A 999 -0.91 10.00 -16.29
C PHE A 999 -2.11 9.07 -16.55
N ILE A 1000 -3.19 9.60 -17.15
CA ILE A 1000 -4.35 8.81 -17.58
C ILE A 1000 -3.96 7.79 -18.66
N GLU A 1001 -3.15 8.19 -19.65
CA GLU A 1001 -2.71 7.32 -20.74
C GLU A 1001 -1.81 6.17 -20.24
N HIS A 1002 -0.82 6.50 -19.39
CA HIS A 1002 0.03 5.50 -18.72
C HIS A 1002 -0.80 4.51 -17.90
N MET A 1003 -1.73 5.01 -17.06
CA MET A 1003 -2.55 4.15 -16.22
C MET A 1003 -3.58 3.34 -17.01
N LEU A 1004 -4.17 3.90 -18.07
CA LEU A 1004 -5.09 3.18 -18.96
C LEU A 1004 -4.36 2.07 -19.72
N SER A 1005 -3.18 2.36 -20.30
CA SER A 1005 -2.29 1.39 -20.95
C SER A 1005 -1.97 0.20 -20.04
N TYR A 1006 -1.53 0.47 -18.80
CA TYR A 1006 -1.31 -0.55 -17.77
C TYR A 1006 -2.58 -1.34 -17.45
N SER A 1007 -3.73 -0.67 -17.29
CA SER A 1007 -5.02 -1.30 -16.93
C SER A 1007 -5.56 -2.24 -18.02
N LEU A 1008 -5.23 -1.99 -19.28
CA LEU A 1008 -5.64 -2.78 -20.44
C LEU A 1008 -4.62 -3.87 -20.80
N GLY A 1009 -3.38 -3.77 -20.32
CA GLY A 1009 -2.28 -4.65 -20.74
C GLY A 1009 -1.93 -4.50 -22.22
N ARG A 1010 -2.16 -3.31 -22.80
CA ARG A 1010 -1.80 -2.96 -24.17
C ARG A 1010 -1.55 -1.46 -24.30
N GLU A 1011 -0.69 -1.11 -25.24
CA GLU A 1011 -0.54 0.27 -25.70
C GLU A 1011 -1.84 0.81 -26.32
N LEU A 1012 -2.07 2.12 -26.15
CA LEU A 1012 -3.24 2.83 -26.65
C LEU A 1012 -3.16 3.12 -28.16
N ASP A 1013 -4.29 3.45 -28.78
CA ASP A 1013 -4.34 3.91 -30.17
C ASP A 1013 -5.25 5.15 -30.35
N VAL A 1014 -5.46 5.54 -31.62
CA VAL A 1014 -6.36 6.64 -32.00
C VAL A 1014 -7.79 6.45 -31.46
N ASN A 1015 -8.27 5.21 -31.37
CA ASN A 1015 -9.64 4.91 -30.95
C ASN A 1015 -9.82 5.04 -29.43
N ASP A 1016 -8.74 4.94 -28.64
CA ASP A 1016 -8.78 5.21 -27.19
C ASP A 1016 -8.86 6.71 -26.87
N LYS A 1017 -8.41 7.59 -27.78
CA LYS A 1017 -8.33 9.06 -27.60
C LYS A 1017 -9.59 9.71 -27.00
N PRO A 1018 -10.82 9.42 -27.46
CA PRO A 1018 -12.04 10.04 -26.91
C PRO A 1018 -12.35 9.58 -25.48
N SER A 1019 -11.92 8.37 -25.12
CA SER A 1019 -12.03 7.89 -23.75
C SER A 1019 -11.05 8.61 -22.85
N VAL A 1020 -9.80 8.81 -23.31
CA VAL A 1020 -8.81 9.65 -22.61
C VAL A 1020 -9.33 11.08 -22.44
N ASP A 1021 -9.89 11.71 -23.47
CA ASP A 1021 -10.48 13.05 -23.37
C ASP A 1021 -11.67 13.11 -22.40
N LYS A 1022 -12.55 12.10 -22.41
CA LYS A 1022 -13.67 12.01 -21.46
C LYS A 1022 -13.19 11.89 -20.01
N ILE A 1023 -12.22 11.00 -19.76
CA ILE A 1023 -11.59 10.82 -18.44
C ILE A 1023 -10.92 12.13 -18.02
N LEU A 1024 -10.12 12.75 -18.89
CA LEU A 1024 -9.38 13.99 -18.62
C LEU A 1024 -10.31 15.13 -18.19
N ASN A 1025 -11.41 15.34 -18.91
CA ASN A 1025 -12.40 16.38 -18.57
C ASN A 1025 -13.03 16.15 -17.17
N LYS A 1026 -13.28 14.89 -16.79
CA LYS A 1026 -13.79 14.54 -15.45
C LYS A 1026 -12.73 14.68 -14.36
N VAL A 1027 -11.50 14.24 -14.62
CA VAL A 1027 -10.36 14.35 -13.71
C VAL A 1027 -10.02 15.81 -13.44
N ILE A 1028 -10.04 16.69 -14.46
CA ILE A 1028 -9.86 18.14 -14.28
C ILE A 1028 -10.98 18.75 -13.43
N ALA A 1029 -12.25 18.41 -13.68
CA ALA A 1029 -13.38 18.91 -12.89
C ALA A 1029 -13.29 18.52 -11.40
N GLU A 1030 -12.87 17.29 -11.11
CA GLU A 1030 -12.59 16.78 -9.75
C GLU A 1030 -11.18 17.14 -9.23
N LYS A 1031 -10.49 18.11 -9.85
CA LYS A 1031 -9.18 18.66 -9.43
C LYS A 1031 -8.05 17.63 -9.35
N GLY A 1032 -8.13 16.55 -10.11
CA GLY A 1032 -7.08 15.54 -10.25
C GLY A 1032 -7.08 14.42 -9.21
N LYS A 1033 -8.16 14.23 -8.43
CA LYS A 1033 -8.26 13.13 -7.45
C LYS A 1033 -7.89 11.77 -8.02
N PHE A 1034 -7.06 11.02 -7.29
CA PHE A 1034 -6.63 9.68 -7.66
C PHE A 1034 -7.82 8.71 -7.87
N SER A 1035 -8.80 8.73 -6.97
CA SER A 1035 -10.02 7.91 -7.05
C SER A 1035 -10.82 8.17 -8.32
N THR A 1036 -10.81 9.40 -8.82
CA THR A 1036 -11.52 9.80 -10.04
C THR A 1036 -10.81 9.29 -11.29
N VAL A 1037 -9.47 9.35 -11.33
CA VAL A 1037 -8.68 8.75 -12.43
C VAL A 1037 -9.01 7.26 -12.56
N VAL A 1038 -8.97 6.51 -11.46
CA VAL A 1038 -9.26 5.07 -11.46
C VAL A 1038 -10.74 4.77 -11.78
N THR A 1039 -11.68 5.54 -11.25
CA THR A 1039 -13.13 5.33 -11.49
C THR A 1039 -13.52 5.60 -12.94
N GLU A 1040 -12.99 6.66 -13.55
CA GLU A 1040 -13.27 6.99 -14.95
C GLU A 1040 -12.49 6.06 -15.91
N ILE A 1041 -11.29 5.59 -15.57
CA ILE A 1041 -10.59 4.52 -16.31
C ILE A 1041 -11.41 3.22 -16.28
N THR A 1042 -11.81 2.72 -15.10
CA THR A 1042 -12.55 1.46 -14.97
C THR A 1042 -13.96 1.51 -15.57
N THR A 1043 -14.55 2.69 -15.71
CA THR A 1043 -15.84 2.88 -16.41
C THR A 1043 -15.71 3.39 -17.85
N SER A 1044 -14.48 3.47 -18.38
CA SER A 1044 -14.20 3.89 -19.76
C SER A 1044 -14.65 2.84 -20.79
N TYR A 1045 -14.89 3.28 -22.02
CA TYR A 1045 -15.28 2.40 -23.12
C TYR A 1045 -14.25 1.28 -23.41
N PRO A 1046 -12.94 1.53 -23.56
CA PRO A 1046 -11.96 0.47 -23.78
C PRO A 1046 -11.80 -0.46 -22.58
N PHE A 1047 -11.94 0.04 -21.33
CA PHE A 1047 -11.88 -0.84 -20.15
C PHE A 1047 -13.11 -1.74 -20.01
N MET A 1048 -14.29 -1.26 -20.41
CA MET A 1048 -15.57 -1.98 -20.28
C MET A 1048 -15.89 -2.94 -21.44
N ASN A 1049 -15.10 -2.94 -22.51
CA ASN A 1049 -15.37 -3.69 -23.75
C ASN A 1049 -14.11 -4.42 -24.27
N LYS A 1050 -14.34 -5.31 -25.23
CA LYS A 1050 -13.32 -6.05 -26.00
C LYS A 1050 -13.69 -6.08 -27.48
N THR A 1051 -12.71 -6.31 -28.33
CA THR A 1051 -12.87 -6.66 -29.76
C THR A 1051 -12.22 -8.02 -30.00
N ASN A 1052 -12.57 -8.67 -31.10
CA ASN A 1052 -11.80 -9.81 -31.60
C ASN A 1052 -10.82 -9.31 -32.65
N GLN A 1053 -9.56 -9.76 -32.60
CA GLN A 1053 -8.69 -9.75 -33.78
C GLN A 1053 -9.32 -10.63 -34.88
N SER A 1054 -9.11 -10.27 -36.14
CA SER A 1054 -9.06 -11.29 -37.20
C SER A 1054 -7.90 -12.26 -36.91
N GLU A 1055 -8.06 -13.50 -37.34
CA GLU A 1055 -6.94 -14.47 -37.38
C GLU A 1055 -5.92 -14.10 -38.47
#